data_AF-A0AAN6ZI93-F1
#
_entry.id   AF-A0AAN6ZI93-F1
#
_cell.length_a   1.000
_cell.length_b   1.000
_cell.length_c   1.000
_cell.angle_alpha   90.00
_cell.angle_beta   90.00
_cell.angle_gamma   90.00
#
_symmetry.space_group_name_H-M   'P 1'
#
loop_
_entity.id
_entity.type
_entity.pdbx_description
1 polymer ?
#
loop_
_entity_poly.entity_id
_entity_poly.type
_entity_poly.pdbx_seq_one_letter_code
_entity_poly.pdbx_strand_id
1 'polypeptide(L)'
;MASAEEANGNGSAPTPEDRRLLELSQRYAEEADKRRREDGLAQFERLQESGSARLRALAQDPWADHAALNARRAVPDGATHKFVILGAGYGGLLFAVRLLAAGVARGPDDILLVDAAGGFGGTWYWNRYPGLRCDIESYSYMPLLEETGYMPASKYATGAELRAHADRIAARWRLQDRALFRANATAARWDDAAQRWTVDVTEGRGPEGQSRALKLHARYLLLAPGIITSPHVPRIPGLASFAGPLFHTARWDYAVTGGSETAAVLPGLEGKRVGVLGTGATTIQVVPRLASSAKELYVFQRTPSAVSWRGHRATDPEEWRTKIASKPGWQRERMLNLDLFLTNAAKEGQENMVADGWTEMPAYSAIIGSPSHGIIEPTPDKIAAHVARLYKLDLAHTEAVRARTESIVQNPETAAKLKAWYPTWCKRPCFSDEYLQAFNLPNVHLVDTDGRGVEAATERGLVVAGQEYPLDVLVLSTGYVTPRIGDGSPAARTGIGIHGRHGTSLDDKWQRQGASTLHGVCSHGFPNLFFAPMGQSSQAANNILTLEVASEHVVHCIRVAEARAGAGAVVEVTSAAEEAWALEIAKHAAWFAGVAGCTPGYITSEGEGWTQPTDQREMMKQARGANLSGGMESYIKVLQEYWAEGSLKGMDVTPATAGMDGRNLRFPTSEEH
;
A
#
# COMPACT_ATOMS: atom_id res chain seq x y z
N MET A 1 56.42 -15.05 -0.65
CA MET A 1 57.12 -15.94 0.29
C MET A 1 56.92 -15.40 1.69
N ALA A 2 56.38 -16.25 2.58
CA ALA A 2 56.10 -16.09 4.02
C ALA A 2 55.19 -14.89 4.39
N SER A 3 53.97 -15.04 4.92
CA SER A 3 53.44 -16.05 5.83
C SER A 3 51.97 -16.33 5.50
N ALA A 4 51.70 -17.53 5.00
CA ALA A 4 50.35 -18.06 4.84
C ALA A 4 50.39 -19.51 5.30
N GLU A 5 50.31 -19.72 6.61
CA GLU A 5 50.02 -21.01 7.21
C GLU A 5 49.67 -20.77 8.69
N GLU A 6 48.63 -21.47 9.14
CA GLU A 6 48.15 -21.59 10.52
C GLU A 6 47.16 -20.53 11.05
N ALA A 7 45.92 -20.64 10.57
CA ALA A 7 44.76 -20.62 11.45
C ALA A 7 43.85 -21.80 11.10
N ASN A 8 44.01 -22.90 11.84
CA ASN A 8 43.28 -24.14 11.66
C ASN A 8 41.91 -24.03 12.35
N GLY A 9 40.83 -24.24 11.60
CA GLY A 9 39.46 -24.09 12.10
C GLY A 9 38.42 -24.78 11.22
N ASN A 10 38.56 -26.09 11.03
CA ASN A 10 37.46 -27.05 10.81
C ASN A 10 36.27 -26.63 9.90
N GLY A 11 36.53 -26.04 8.73
CA GLY A 11 35.50 -25.77 7.73
C GLY A 11 35.26 -27.01 6.87
N SER A 12 34.15 -27.71 7.08
CA SER A 12 33.67 -28.74 6.14
C SER A 12 33.57 -28.17 4.74
N ALA A 13 33.91 -28.94 3.70
CA ALA A 13 33.74 -28.53 2.31
C ALA A 13 32.28 -28.04 2.05
N PRO A 14 32.06 -26.99 1.24
CA PRO A 14 30.72 -26.46 1.00
C PRO A 14 29.78 -27.53 0.47
N THR A 15 28.58 -27.64 1.07
CA THR A 15 27.58 -28.60 0.60
C THR A 15 27.10 -28.24 -0.82
N PRO A 16 26.47 -29.16 -1.56
CA PRO A 16 25.84 -28.83 -2.85
C PRO A 16 24.82 -27.68 -2.74
N GLU A 17 24.10 -27.61 -1.62
CA GLU A 17 23.16 -26.52 -1.32
C GLU A 17 23.89 -25.18 -1.14
N ASP A 18 25.01 -25.15 -0.39
CA ASP A 18 25.80 -23.94 -0.20
C ASP A 18 26.37 -23.41 -1.52
N ARG A 19 26.84 -24.31 -2.39
CA ARG A 19 27.28 -23.95 -3.75
C ARG A 19 26.15 -23.37 -4.58
N ARG A 20 24.96 -23.98 -4.54
CA ARG A 20 23.78 -23.49 -5.24
C ARG A 20 23.35 -22.10 -4.75
N LEU A 21 23.38 -21.87 -3.44
CA LEU A 21 23.07 -20.56 -2.85
C LEU A 21 24.06 -19.48 -3.29
N LEU A 22 25.34 -19.81 -3.38
CA LEU A 22 26.37 -18.89 -3.88
C LEU A 22 26.11 -18.50 -5.35
N GLU A 23 25.94 -19.48 -6.23
CA GLU A 23 25.61 -19.26 -7.66
C GLU A 23 24.34 -18.41 -7.81
N LEU A 24 23.31 -18.73 -7.02
CA LEU A 24 22.03 -18.01 -7.03
C LEU A 24 22.21 -16.56 -6.58
N SER A 25 22.97 -16.34 -5.51
CA SER A 25 23.23 -15.00 -4.97
C SER A 25 24.01 -14.14 -5.96
N GLN A 26 24.98 -14.72 -6.67
CA GLN A 26 25.72 -14.04 -7.74
C GLN A 26 24.78 -13.66 -8.88
N ARG A 27 23.91 -14.58 -9.31
CA ARG A 27 22.92 -14.28 -10.36
C ARG A 27 21.95 -13.18 -9.94
N TYR A 28 21.53 -13.17 -8.68
CA TYR A 28 20.67 -12.10 -8.14
C TYR A 28 21.38 -10.75 -8.15
N ALA A 29 22.66 -10.70 -7.77
CA ALA A 29 23.46 -9.49 -7.81
C ALA A 29 23.64 -8.97 -9.24
N GLU A 30 24.04 -9.83 -10.19
CA GLU A 30 24.17 -9.48 -11.61
C GLU A 30 22.88 -8.86 -12.17
N GLU A 31 21.74 -9.48 -11.86
CA GLU A 31 20.45 -9.00 -12.31
C GLU A 31 20.07 -7.69 -11.62
N ALA A 32 20.34 -7.53 -10.32
CA ALA A 32 20.14 -6.25 -9.63
C ALA A 32 20.98 -5.12 -10.23
N ASP A 33 22.23 -5.40 -10.59
CA ASP A 33 23.19 -4.44 -11.12
C ASP A 33 22.78 -3.89 -12.49
N LYS A 34 22.20 -4.73 -13.37
CA LYS A 34 21.68 -4.31 -14.69
C LYS A 34 20.71 -3.13 -14.68
N ARG A 35 20.07 -2.88 -13.54
CA ARG A 35 18.94 -1.95 -13.42
C ARG A 35 19.10 -0.96 -12.27
N ARG A 36 20.28 -0.90 -11.65
CA ARG A 36 20.63 0.19 -10.72
C ARG A 36 20.69 1.49 -11.51
N ARG A 37 20.11 2.55 -10.97
CA ARG A 37 20.14 3.87 -11.59
C ARG A 37 20.49 4.91 -10.55
N GLU A 38 21.35 5.85 -10.94
CA GLU A 38 21.78 6.95 -10.07
C GLU A 38 20.65 7.94 -9.79
N ASP A 39 19.67 8.04 -10.70
CA ASP A 39 18.52 8.94 -10.57
C ASP A 39 17.39 8.41 -9.68
N GLY A 40 17.55 7.22 -9.06
CA GLY A 40 16.69 6.75 -7.96
C GLY A 40 15.19 6.91 -8.23
N LEU A 41 14.45 7.51 -7.30
CA LEU A 41 13.02 7.84 -7.45
C LEU A 41 12.77 8.94 -8.49
N ALA A 42 13.76 9.80 -8.78
CA ALA A 42 13.63 10.89 -9.74
C ALA A 42 13.49 10.40 -11.20
N GLN A 43 13.79 9.13 -11.47
CA GLN A 43 13.47 8.48 -12.75
C GLN A 43 11.97 8.46 -13.08
N PHE A 44 11.11 8.72 -12.08
CA PHE A 44 9.66 8.80 -12.23
C PHE A 44 9.14 10.25 -12.07
N GLU A 45 7.99 10.52 -12.66
CA GLU A 45 7.19 11.71 -12.40
C GLU A 45 5.76 11.33 -12.00
N ARG A 46 5.18 12.03 -11.03
CA ARG A 46 3.77 11.85 -10.65
C ARG A 46 2.90 12.43 -11.75
N LEU A 47 1.87 11.70 -12.18
CA LEU A 47 1.02 12.19 -13.27
C LEU A 47 0.41 13.55 -12.93
N GLN A 48 -0.14 13.73 -11.71
CA GLN A 48 -0.78 14.97 -11.30
C GLN A 48 0.16 16.20 -11.27
N GLU A 49 1.47 15.99 -11.18
CA GLU A 49 2.50 17.03 -11.09
C GLU A 49 3.32 17.17 -12.38
N SER A 50 3.01 16.38 -13.43
CA SER A 50 3.80 16.37 -14.66
C SER A 50 3.90 17.76 -15.29
N GLY A 51 5.03 18.09 -15.93
CA GLY A 51 5.16 19.31 -16.74
C GLY A 51 4.29 19.29 -18.01
N SER A 52 3.95 18.10 -18.51
CA SER A 52 3.12 17.90 -19.69
C SER A 52 1.63 17.96 -19.34
N ALA A 53 0.89 18.86 -20.00
CA ALA A 53 -0.57 18.96 -19.82
C ALA A 53 -1.28 17.65 -20.17
N ARG A 54 -0.79 16.93 -21.19
CA ARG A 54 -1.33 15.64 -21.62
C ARG A 54 -1.13 14.57 -20.54
N LEU A 55 0.07 14.47 -19.95
CA LEU A 55 0.32 13.51 -18.89
C LEU A 55 -0.45 13.87 -17.62
N ARG A 56 -0.54 15.17 -17.25
CA ARG A 56 -1.38 15.62 -16.14
C ARG A 56 -2.85 15.24 -16.29
N ALA A 57 -3.40 15.32 -17.51
CA ALA A 57 -4.77 14.93 -17.78
C ALA A 57 -5.04 13.44 -17.49
N LEU A 58 -4.03 12.57 -17.57
CA LEU A 58 -4.16 11.15 -17.26
C LEU A 58 -4.39 10.86 -15.76
N ALA A 59 -4.20 11.84 -14.87
CA ALA A 59 -4.45 11.68 -13.44
C ALA A 59 -5.92 11.92 -13.04
N GLN A 60 -6.71 12.52 -13.94
CA GLN A 60 -8.12 12.89 -13.68
C GLN A 60 -8.99 11.67 -13.39
N ASP A 61 -10.11 11.90 -12.72
CA ASP A 61 -11.06 10.85 -12.34
C ASP A 61 -12.02 10.50 -13.49
N PRO A 62 -11.90 9.30 -14.11
CA PRO A 62 -12.79 8.91 -15.20
C PRO A 62 -14.14 8.36 -14.71
N TRP A 63 -14.36 8.25 -13.39
CA TRP A 63 -15.54 7.59 -12.82
C TRP A 63 -16.53 8.54 -12.14
N ALA A 64 -16.12 9.77 -11.86
CA ALA A 64 -16.94 10.68 -11.06
C ALA A 64 -18.20 11.11 -11.82
N ASP A 65 -19.37 10.81 -11.26
CA ASP A 65 -20.63 11.44 -11.68
C ASP A 65 -20.70 12.85 -11.08
N HIS A 66 -20.19 13.82 -11.82
CA HIS A 66 -20.14 15.20 -11.36
C HIS A 66 -21.52 15.81 -11.17
N ALA A 67 -22.52 15.42 -11.95
CA ALA A 67 -23.89 15.93 -11.83
C ALA A 67 -24.53 15.44 -10.52
N ALA A 68 -24.44 14.14 -10.24
CA ALA A 68 -24.95 13.56 -9.00
C ALA A 68 -24.25 14.16 -7.77
N LEU A 69 -22.92 14.34 -7.81
CA LEU A 69 -22.17 14.94 -6.71
C LEU A 69 -22.51 16.42 -6.52
N ASN A 70 -22.73 17.17 -7.61
CA ASN A 70 -23.09 18.58 -7.54
C ASN A 70 -24.51 18.80 -6.98
N ALA A 71 -25.41 17.83 -7.14
CA ALA A 71 -26.78 17.86 -6.61
C ALA A 71 -26.87 17.54 -5.11
N ARG A 72 -25.81 16.97 -4.50
CA ARG A 72 -25.76 16.71 -3.05
C ARG A 72 -25.64 18.01 -2.27
N ARG A 73 -26.06 17.99 -1.00
CA ARG A 73 -25.85 19.10 -0.06
C ARG A 73 -24.36 19.41 0.02
N ALA A 74 -23.98 20.63 -0.32
CA ALA A 74 -22.62 21.10 -0.24
C ALA A 74 -22.18 21.22 1.23
N VAL A 75 -20.96 20.76 1.54
CA VAL A 75 -20.28 21.09 2.79
C VAL A 75 -19.95 22.60 2.77
N PRO A 76 -20.37 23.38 3.78
CA PRO A 76 -20.08 24.81 3.82
C PRO A 76 -18.60 25.06 4.13
N ASP A 77 -18.10 26.20 3.66
CA ASP A 77 -16.79 26.68 4.10
C ASP A 77 -16.82 27.01 5.62
N GLY A 78 -15.76 26.68 6.35
CA GLY A 78 -15.70 26.80 7.81
C GLY A 78 -16.47 25.72 8.57
N ALA A 79 -16.94 24.66 7.92
CA ALA A 79 -17.64 23.55 8.59
C ALA A 79 -16.77 22.94 9.70
N THR A 80 -17.37 22.67 10.86
CA THR A 80 -16.69 22.09 12.01
C THR A 80 -17.21 20.69 12.28
N HIS A 81 -16.30 19.72 12.39
CA HIS A 81 -16.58 18.32 12.68
C HIS A 81 -15.78 17.87 13.91
N LYS A 82 -16.22 16.79 14.54
CA LYS A 82 -15.43 16.18 15.62
C LYS A 82 -14.22 15.44 15.04
N PHE A 83 -14.44 14.65 14.00
CA PHE A 83 -13.45 13.86 13.29
C PHE A 83 -13.46 14.23 11.81
N VAL A 84 -12.32 14.66 11.28
CA VAL A 84 -12.06 14.64 9.83
C VAL A 84 -11.16 13.46 9.53
N ILE A 85 -11.59 12.61 8.60
CA ILE A 85 -10.85 11.41 8.17
C ILE A 85 -10.41 11.65 6.72
N LEU A 86 -9.11 11.73 6.48
CA LEU A 86 -8.57 11.83 5.12
C LEU A 86 -8.45 10.44 4.50
N GLY A 87 -9.28 10.17 3.49
CA GLY A 87 -9.42 8.88 2.83
C GLY A 87 -10.78 8.25 3.09
N ALA A 88 -11.46 7.82 2.03
CA ALA A 88 -12.73 7.11 1.99
C ALA A 88 -12.59 5.69 1.41
N GLY A 89 -11.36 5.15 1.40
CA GLY A 89 -11.10 3.73 1.19
C GLY A 89 -11.38 2.89 2.45
N TYR A 90 -11.05 1.59 2.39
CA TYR A 90 -11.27 0.67 3.52
C TYR A 90 -10.66 1.14 4.84
N GLY A 91 -9.49 1.79 4.84
CA GLY A 91 -8.90 2.35 6.06
C GLY A 91 -9.75 3.44 6.71
N GLY A 92 -10.23 4.41 5.92
CA GLY A 92 -11.11 5.47 6.41
C GLY A 92 -12.47 4.94 6.87
N LEU A 93 -13.02 3.97 6.14
CA LEU A 93 -14.25 3.27 6.53
C LEU A 93 -14.07 2.51 7.86
N LEU A 94 -12.95 1.80 8.06
CA LEU A 94 -12.64 1.14 9.33
C LEU A 94 -12.56 2.13 10.50
N PHE A 95 -11.87 3.27 10.32
CA PHE A 95 -11.86 4.33 11.33
C PHE A 95 -13.27 4.82 11.66
N ALA A 96 -14.06 5.17 10.64
CA ALA A 96 -15.43 5.66 10.84
C ALA A 96 -16.31 4.64 11.57
N VAL A 97 -16.28 3.38 11.16
CA VAL A 97 -17.04 2.28 11.78
C VAL A 97 -16.60 2.07 13.23
N ARG A 98 -15.30 2.08 13.53
CA ARG A 98 -14.81 1.89 14.89
C ARG A 98 -15.12 3.07 15.79
N LEU A 99 -15.05 4.32 15.31
CA LEU A 99 -15.50 5.50 16.05
C LEU A 99 -16.99 5.43 16.43
N LEU A 100 -17.84 5.01 15.49
CA LEU A 100 -19.28 4.80 15.73
C LEU A 100 -19.50 3.68 16.75
N ALA A 101 -18.82 2.54 16.58
CA ALA A 101 -18.93 1.39 17.47
C ALA A 101 -18.45 1.69 18.90
N ALA A 102 -17.41 2.52 19.04
CA ALA A 102 -16.91 2.98 20.34
C ALA A 102 -17.82 4.04 21.00
N GLY A 103 -18.83 4.54 20.29
CA GLY A 103 -19.77 5.54 20.80
C GLY A 103 -19.16 6.92 21.01
N VAL A 104 -18.01 7.22 20.41
CA VAL A 104 -17.36 8.54 20.46
C VAL A 104 -17.79 9.45 19.32
N ALA A 105 -18.39 8.92 18.26
CA ALA A 105 -19.04 9.69 17.19
C ALA A 105 -20.54 9.35 17.17
N ARG A 106 -21.39 10.23 17.71
CA ARG A 106 -22.85 10.02 17.84
C ARG A 106 -23.65 11.04 17.02
N GLY A 107 -23.15 12.26 16.90
CA GLY A 107 -23.78 13.34 16.17
C GLY A 107 -23.84 13.07 14.66
N PRO A 108 -24.80 13.68 13.95
CA PRO A 108 -24.88 13.59 12.49
C PRO A 108 -23.64 14.20 11.81
N ASP A 109 -23.07 15.25 12.40
CA ASP A 109 -21.92 15.99 11.87
C ASP A 109 -20.58 15.60 12.52
N ASP A 110 -20.55 14.55 13.36
CA ASP A 110 -19.32 14.19 14.09
C ASP A 110 -18.20 13.69 13.17
N ILE A 111 -18.54 13.06 12.04
CA ILE A 111 -17.56 12.48 11.12
C ILE A 111 -17.72 13.16 9.76
N LEU A 112 -16.61 13.56 9.17
CA LEU A 112 -16.49 13.88 7.75
C LEU A 112 -15.31 13.12 7.14
N LEU A 113 -15.59 12.18 6.24
CA LEU A 113 -14.59 11.59 5.36
C LEU A 113 -14.30 12.56 4.21
N VAL A 114 -13.02 12.77 3.87
CA VAL A 114 -12.61 13.62 2.76
C VAL A 114 -11.73 12.80 1.82
N ASP A 115 -12.09 12.72 0.54
CA ASP A 115 -11.32 11.96 -0.45
C ASP A 115 -11.30 12.69 -1.80
N ALA A 116 -10.18 12.59 -2.51
CA ALA A 116 -10.04 13.07 -3.87
C ALA A 116 -10.86 12.25 -4.88
N ALA A 117 -11.18 10.99 -4.55
CA ALA A 117 -12.09 10.16 -5.32
C ALA A 117 -13.50 10.76 -5.41
N GLY A 118 -14.22 10.48 -6.49
CA GLY A 118 -15.65 10.78 -6.62
C GLY A 118 -16.59 9.86 -5.82
N GLY A 119 -16.08 8.92 -5.04
CA GLY A 119 -16.88 7.97 -4.25
C GLY A 119 -16.05 7.12 -3.28
N PHE A 120 -16.71 6.22 -2.55
CA PHE A 120 -16.05 5.32 -1.59
C PHE A 120 -15.21 4.23 -2.29
N GLY A 121 -14.21 3.73 -1.56
CA GLY A 121 -13.44 2.53 -1.94
C GLY A 121 -11.95 2.77 -2.16
N GLY A 122 -11.50 4.02 -2.27
CA GLY A 122 -10.09 4.37 -2.42
C GLY A 122 -9.46 3.61 -3.60
N THR A 123 -8.54 2.67 -3.32
CA THR A 123 -7.96 1.78 -4.34
C THR A 123 -9.01 1.17 -5.27
N TRP A 124 -10.13 0.69 -4.73
CA TRP A 124 -11.21 0.01 -5.47
C TRP A 124 -12.16 0.96 -6.18
N TYR A 125 -12.14 2.25 -5.81
CA TYR A 125 -12.78 3.30 -6.58
C TYR A 125 -11.97 3.62 -7.84
N TRP A 126 -10.67 3.86 -7.67
CA TRP A 126 -9.79 4.34 -8.73
C TRP A 126 -9.47 3.24 -9.75
N ASN A 127 -9.06 2.08 -9.26
CA ASN A 127 -8.65 0.98 -10.12
C ASN A 127 -9.89 0.23 -10.59
N ARG A 128 -10.16 0.32 -11.89
CA ARG A 128 -11.22 -0.45 -12.55
C ARG A 128 -10.74 -1.02 -13.88
N TYR A 129 -9.44 -1.33 -13.98
CA TYR A 129 -8.88 -1.96 -15.16
C TYR A 129 -9.39 -3.41 -15.32
N PRO A 130 -9.44 -3.96 -16.55
CA PRO A 130 -10.00 -5.28 -16.78
C PRO A 130 -9.16 -6.37 -16.12
N GLY A 131 -9.83 -7.31 -15.46
CA GLY A 131 -9.18 -8.41 -14.73
C GLY A 131 -8.77 -8.09 -13.29
N LEU A 132 -9.04 -6.86 -12.80
CA LEU A 132 -8.70 -6.46 -11.43
C LEU A 132 -9.28 -7.41 -10.38
N ARG A 133 -8.42 -7.95 -9.52
CA ARG A 133 -8.78 -8.73 -8.32
C ARG A 133 -7.85 -8.41 -7.15
N CYS A 134 -8.33 -8.62 -5.92
CA CYS A 134 -7.44 -8.66 -4.75
C CYS A 134 -6.51 -9.87 -4.84
N ASP A 135 -5.26 -9.72 -4.42
CA ASP A 135 -4.24 -10.79 -4.42
C ASP A 135 -4.21 -11.60 -3.12
N ILE A 136 -4.77 -11.06 -2.04
CA ILE A 136 -5.12 -11.78 -0.81
C ILE A 136 -6.50 -12.42 -0.97
N GLU A 137 -6.73 -13.55 -0.29
CA GLU A 137 -8.04 -14.17 -0.19
C GLU A 137 -9.13 -13.19 0.26
N SER A 138 -10.27 -13.16 -0.44
CA SER A 138 -11.39 -12.25 -0.18
C SER A 138 -11.92 -12.34 1.25
N TYR A 139 -11.98 -13.55 1.82
CA TYR A 139 -12.45 -13.80 3.19
C TYR A 139 -11.53 -13.16 4.24
N SER A 140 -10.24 -13.02 3.92
CA SER A 140 -9.23 -12.39 4.78
C SER A 140 -9.03 -10.90 4.44
N TYR A 141 -9.34 -10.48 3.21
CA TYR A 141 -9.04 -9.14 2.71
C TYR A 141 -10.22 -8.17 2.83
N MET A 142 -11.46 -8.59 2.60
CA MET A 142 -12.61 -7.68 2.63
C MET A 142 -12.94 -7.36 4.09
N PRO A 143 -12.90 -6.11 4.57
CA PRO A 143 -13.08 -5.83 5.99
C PRO A 143 -14.53 -6.04 6.44
N LEU A 144 -14.76 -6.33 7.71
CA LEU A 144 -16.10 -6.36 8.31
C LEU A 144 -17.08 -7.37 7.65
N LEU A 145 -16.59 -8.53 7.18
CA LEU A 145 -17.46 -9.52 6.53
C LEU A 145 -18.48 -10.09 7.52
N GLU A 146 -18.06 -10.36 8.74
CA GLU A 146 -18.95 -10.83 9.80
C GLU A 146 -20.00 -9.78 10.14
N GLU A 147 -19.59 -8.53 10.38
CA GLU A 147 -20.51 -7.46 10.75
C GLU A 147 -21.48 -7.10 9.61
N THR A 148 -21.07 -7.21 8.35
CA THR A 148 -21.96 -6.95 7.19
C THR A 148 -22.81 -8.15 6.80
N GLY A 149 -22.44 -9.37 7.23
CA GLY A 149 -23.07 -10.62 6.81
C GLY A 149 -22.83 -10.96 5.33
N TYR A 150 -21.85 -10.33 4.68
CA TYR A 150 -21.58 -10.55 3.27
C TYR A 150 -20.71 -11.79 3.08
N MET A 151 -21.12 -12.68 2.16
CA MET A 151 -20.32 -13.80 1.68
C MET A 151 -19.72 -13.40 0.32
N PRO A 152 -18.38 -13.25 0.20
CA PRO A 152 -17.75 -13.02 -1.09
C PRO A 152 -18.08 -14.12 -2.10
N ALA A 153 -18.20 -13.76 -3.37
CA ALA A 153 -18.61 -14.69 -4.43
C ALA A 153 -17.51 -15.69 -4.81
N SER A 154 -16.26 -15.36 -4.53
CA SER A 154 -15.10 -16.16 -4.93
C SER A 154 -13.94 -15.98 -3.95
N LYS A 155 -13.00 -16.92 -3.97
CA LYS A 155 -11.76 -16.87 -3.17
C LYS A 155 -11.00 -15.56 -3.36
N TYR A 156 -11.11 -14.93 -4.53
CA TYR A 156 -10.44 -13.67 -4.86
C TYR A 156 -11.39 -12.70 -5.56
N ALA A 157 -11.86 -11.73 -4.78
CA ALA A 157 -12.89 -10.78 -5.19
C ALA A 157 -12.42 -9.89 -6.35
N THR A 158 -13.36 -9.55 -7.22
CA THR A 158 -13.13 -8.62 -8.33
C THR A 158 -13.07 -7.17 -7.83
N GLY A 159 -12.49 -6.27 -8.62
CA GLY A 159 -12.53 -4.82 -8.33
C GLY A 159 -13.95 -4.29 -8.10
N ALA A 160 -14.91 -4.71 -8.93
CA ALA A 160 -16.31 -4.33 -8.81
C ALA A 160 -16.93 -4.81 -7.49
N GLU A 161 -16.68 -6.06 -7.08
CA GLU A 161 -17.16 -6.61 -5.82
C GLU A 161 -16.55 -5.89 -4.60
N LEU A 162 -15.26 -5.57 -4.67
CA LEU A 162 -14.56 -4.82 -3.62
C LEU A 162 -15.11 -3.40 -3.47
N ARG A 163 -15.35 -2.71 -4.58
CA ARG A 163 -15.99 -1.38 -4.52
C ARG A 163 -17.41 -1.44 -3.99
N ALA A 164 -18.22 -2.39 -4.46
CA ALA A 164 -19.58 -2.59 -3.96
C ALA A 164 -19.58 -2.92 -2.45
N HIS A 165 -18.53 -3.56 -1.94
CA HIS A 165 -18.37 -3.81 -0.52
C HIS A 165 -17.99 -2.56 0.28
N ALA A 166 -17.20 -1.64 -0.27
CA ALA A 166 -17.00 -0.32 0.33
C ALA A 166 -18.33 0.45 0.46
N ASP A 167 -19.16 0.43 -0.60
CA ASP A 167 -20.51 1.03 -0.57
C ASP A 167 -21.43 0.32 0.44
N ARG A 168 -21.34 -1.01 0.56
CA ARG A 168 -22.09 -1.79 1.57
C ARG A 168 -21.74 -1.36 3.00
N ILE A 169 -20.46 -1.16 3.29
CA ILE A 169 -20.00 -0.65 4.59
C ILE A 169 -20.53 0.76 4.80
N ALA A 170 -20.33 1.66 3.83
CA ALA A 170 -20.82 3.03 3.93
C ALA A 170 -22.33 3.08 4.20
N ALA A 171 -23.12 2.22 3.54
CA ALA A 171 -24.55 2.12 3.75
C ALA A 171 -24.95 1.57 5.12
N ARG A 172 -24.32 0.48 5.57
CA ARG A 172 -24.65 -0.14 6.85
C ARG A 172 -24.43 0.79 8.04
N TRP A 173 -23.41 1.65 7.97
CA TRP A 173 -23.08 2.64 9.01
C TRP A 173 -23.50 4.07 8.68
N ARG A 174 -24.34 4.27 7.65
CA ARG A 174 -24.92 5.57 7.25
C ARG A 174 -23.87 6.68 7.07
N LEU A 175 -22.84 6.37 6.28
CA LEU A 175 -21.72 7.26 5.99
C LEU A 175 -21.90 8.07 4.70
N GLN A 176 -22.95 7.81 3.90
CA GLN A 176 -23.11 8.46 2.58
C GLN A 176 -23.21 9.99 2.66
N ASP A 177 -23.86 10.50 3.71
CA ASP A 177 -24.02 11.94 3.97
C ASP A 177 -22.88 12.52 4.82
N ARG A 178 -21.85 11.71 5.11
CA ARG A 178 -20.70 12.06 5.95
C ARG A 178 -19.40 12.07 5.14
N ALA A 179 -19.48 12.27 3.83
CA ALA A 179 -18.32 12.25 2.94
C ALA A 179 -18.31 13.45 1.99
N LEU A 180 -17.13 14.04 1.82
CA LEU A 180 -16.80 15.06 0.84
C LEU A 180 -15.85 14.46 -0.20
N PHE A 181 -16.37 14.29 -1.42
CA PHE A 181 -15.67 13.69 -2.57
C PHE A 181 -15.13 14.72 -3.54
N ARG A 182 -14.24 14.31 -4.46
CA ARG A 182 -13.50 15.19 -5.39
C ARG A 182 -12.70 16.25 -4.65
N ALA A 183 -12.31 15.97 -3.42
CA ALA A 183 -11.81 16.93 -2.47
C ALA A 183 -10.35 16.62 -2.12
N ASN A 184 -9.45 17.42 -2.70
CA ASN A 184 -8.02 17.31 -2.42
C ASN A 184 -7.68 18.17 -1.20
N ALA A 185 -7.31 17.54 -0.09
CA ALA A 185 -6.67 18.25 1.01
C ALA A 185 -5.27 18.70 0.57
N THR A 186 -4.84 19.89 0.98
CA THR A 186 -3.51 20.42 0.62
C THR A 186 -2.67 20.76 1.84
N ALA A 187 -3.31 21.12 2.94
CA ALA A 187 -2.63 21.36 4.20
C ALA A 187 -3.55 21.17 5.42
N ALA A 188 -2.95 20.85 6.56
CA ALA A 188 -3.60 20.77 7.87
C ALA A 188 -2.78 21.54 8.90
N ARG A 189 -3.43 22.39 9.69
CA ARG A 189 -2.77 23.25 10.70
C ARG A 189 -3.48 23.16 12.03
N TRP A 190 -2.75 22.86 13.08
CA TRP A 190 -3.24 22.96 14.45
C TRP A 190 -3.33 24.43 14.87
N ASP A 191 -4.45 24.79 15.49
CA ASP A 191 -4.64 26.08 16.15
C ASP A 191 -4.52 25.89 17.66
N ASP A 192 -3.45 26.42 18.26
CA ASP A 192 -3.20 26.29 19.70
C ASP A 192 -4.25 27.00 20.56
N ALA A 193 -4.85 28.10 20.07
CA ALA A 193 -5.85 28.85 20.81
C ALA A 193 -7.23 28.20 20.71
N ALA A 194 -7.61 27.74 19.51
CA ALA A 194 -8.90 27.09 19.27
C ALA A 194 -8.90 25.59 19.59
N GLN A 195 -7.72 25.00 19.84
CA GLN A 195 -7.49 23.57 20.09
C GLN A 195 -8.16 22.65 19.07
N ARG A 196 -7.96 22.96 17.78
CA ARG A 196 -8.51 22.20 16.65
C ARG A 196 -7.63 22.30 15.41
N TRP A 197 -7.78 21.35 14.52
CA TRP A 197 -7.19 21.36 13.20
C TRP A 197 -8.02 22.22 12.23
N THR A 198 -7.34 22.93 11.33
CA THR A 198 -7.90 23.51 10.11
C THR A 198 -7.30 22.81 8.91
N VAL A 199 -8.14 22.20 8.08
CA VAL A 199 -7.75 21.48 6.87
C VAL A 199 -8.17 22.30 5.65
N ASP A 200 -7.20 22.70 4.84
CA ASP A 200 -7.45 23.35 3.56
C ASP A 200 -7.76 22.29 2.50
N VAL A 201 -8.89 22.44 1.81
CA VAL A 201 -9.41 21.49 0.84
C VAL A 201 -9.81 22.23 -0.44
N THR A 202 -9.50 21.63 -1.59
CA THR A 202 -10.03 22.05 -2.90
C THR A 202 -11.00 20.99 -3.41
N GLU A 203 -12.28 21.32 -3.48
CA GLU A 203 -13.34 20.46 -4.04
C GLU A 203 -13.53 20.76 -5.53
N GLY A 204 -13.26 19.78 -6.40
CA GLY A 204 -13.55 19.87 -7.83
C GLY A 204 -15.06 19.77 -8.11
N ARG A 205 -15.56 20.56 -9.07
CA ARG A 205 -16.99 20.59 -9.43
C ARG A 205 -17.30 20.07 -10.84
N GLY A 206 -16.35 19.33 -11.43
CA GLY A 206 -16.41 18.79 -12.80
C GLY A 206 -15.73 19.70 -13.83
N PRO A 207 -15.66 19.28 -15.11
CA PRO A 207 -14.90 19.98 -16.14
C PRO A 207 -15.31 21.45 -16.35
N GLU A 208 -16.59 21.76 -16.21
CA GLU A 208 -17.15 23.12 -16.37
C GLU A 208 -17.37 23.83 -15.02
N GLY A 209 -17.23 23.13 -13.90
CA GLY A 209 -17.53 23.65 -12.58
C GLY A 209 -16.32 24.32 -11.95
N GLN A 210 -16.50 25.53 -11.42
CA GLN A 210 -15.46 26.19 -10.64
C GLN A 210 -15.20 25.42 -9.34
N SER A 211 -13.94 25.05 -9.09
CA SER A 211 -13.53 24.41 -7.85
C SER A 211 -13.81 25.30 -6.64
N ARG A 212 -14.15 24.68 -5.51
CA ARG A 212 -14.40 25.37 -4.24
C ARG A 212 -13.20 25.20 -3.31
N ALA A 213 -12.63 26.30 -2.85
CA ALA A 213 -11.70 26.29 -1.74
C ALA A 213 -12.50 26.26 -0.42
N LEU A 214 -12.16 25.33 0.45
CA LEU A 214 -12.85 25.10 1.73
C LEU A 214 -11.82 25.01 2.86
N LYS A 215 -12.17 25.58 4.01
CA LYS A 215 -11.52 25.35 5.29
C LYS A 215 -12.42 24.51 6.16
N LEU A 216 -11.96 23.31 6.52
CA LEU A 216 -12.67 22.41 7.42
C LEU A 216 -12.01 22.44 8.78
N HIS A 217 -12.79 22.51 9.85
CA HIS A 217 -12.30 22.44 11.22
C HIS A 217 -12.57 21.07 11.84
N ALA A 218 -11.59 20.52 12.57
CA ALA A 218 -11.70 19.19 13.18
C ALA A 218 -11.06 19.15 14.56
N ARG A 219 -11.70 18.51 15.55
CA ARG A 219 -11.04 18.24 16.83
C ARG A 219 -9.95 17.18 16.70
N TYR A 220 -10.26 16.12 15.96
CA TYR A 220 -9.36 15.04 15.60
C TYR A 220 -9.19 14.96 14.10
N LEU A 221 -7.94 14.78 13.66
CA LEU A 221 -7.59 14.52 12.28
C LEU A 221 -7.05 13.11 12.16
N LEU A 222 -7.70 12.25 11.37
CA LEU A 222 -7.31 10.86 11.16
C LEU A 222 -6.84 10.69 9.70
N LEU A 223 -5.61 10.24 9.50
CA LEU A 223 -5.07 10.03 8.15
C LEU A 223 -5.16 8.56 7.76
N ALA A 224 -5.92 8.26 6.71
CA ALA A 224 -5.99 6.96 6.06
C ALA A 224 -5.79 7.10 4.54
N PRO A 225 -4.70 7.76 4.08
CA PRO A 225 -4.55 8.11 2.66
C PRO A 225 -4.36 6.89 1.75
N GLY A 226 -3.94 5.75 2.30
CA GLY A 226 -3.44 4.61 1.52
C GLY A 226 -1.92 4.69 1.29
N ILE A 227 -1.38 3.70 0.60
CA ILE A 227 0.08 3.57 0.34
C ILE A 227 0.46 3.58 -1.14
N ILE A 228 -0.51 3.37 -2.03
CA ILE A 228 -0.33 3.31 -3.50
C ILE A 228 -1.43 4.15 -4.18
N THR A 229 -1.28 5.47 -4.10
CA THR A 229 -2.38 6.43 -4.35
C THR A 229 -2.11 7.34 -5.53
N SER A 230 -0.85 7.72 -5.72
CA SER A 230 -0.39 8.65 -6.75
C SER A 230 0.22 7.89 -7.92
N PRO A 231 -0.49 7.71 -9.04
CA PRO A 231 0.07 7.03 -10.22
C PRO A 231 1.23 7.83 -10.79
N HIS A 232 2.27 7.13 -11.22
CA HIS A 232 3.48 7.74 -11.76
C HIS A 232 3.88 7.10 -13.08
N VAL A 233 4.70 7.80 -13.84
CA VAL A 233 5.25 7.33 -15.11
C VAL A 233 6.76 7.51 -15.11
N PRO A 234 7.52 6.61 -15.75
CA PRO A 234 8.94 6.82 -15.94
C PRO A 234 9.15 8.02 -16.88
N ARG A 235 10.24 8.76 -16.66
CA ARG A 235 10.67 9.88 -17.50
C ARG A 235 11.26 9.38 -18.82
N ILE A 236 10.42 8.78 -19.66
CA ILE A 236 10.79 8.32 -21.01
C ILE A 236 10.79 9.54 -21.94
N PRO A 237 11.93 9.87 -22.58
CA PRO A 237 12.01 10.94 -23.56
C PRO A 237 10.94 10.76 -24.65
N GLY A 238 10.18 11.82 -24.93
CA GLY A 238 9.14 11.81 -25.97
C GLY A 238 7.82 11.11 -25.60
N LEU A 239 7.63 10.62 -24.37
CA LEU A 239 6.41 9.88 -23.99
C LEU A 239 5.12 10.67 -24.25
N ALA A 240 5.12 11.97 -23.94
CA ALA A 240 3.97 12.85 -24.18
C ALA A 240 3.65 13.06 -25.68
N SER A 241 4.60 12.76 -26.58
CA SER A 241 4.47 12.95 -28.02
C SER A 241 3.84 11.77 -28.75
N PHE A 242 3.72 10.59 -28.13
CA PHE A 242 3.08 9.41 -28.74
C PHE A 242 1.67 9.74 -29.26
N ALA A 243 1.38 9.62 -30.55
CA ALA A 243 0.16 10.18 -31.13
C ALA A 243 -1.12 9.39 -30.79
N GLY A 244 -1.00 8.11 -30.44
CA GLY A 244 -2.15 7.25 -30.11
C GLY A 244 -2.73 7.50 -28.71
N PRO A 245 -3.88 6.90 -28.39
CA PRO A 245 -4.43 6.90 -27.04
C PRO A 245 -3.44 6.36 -26.00
N LEU A 246 -3.33 7.10 -24.90
CA LEU A 246 -2.38 6.86 -23.81
C LEU A 246 -3.13 7.00 -22.49
N PHE A 247 -3.11 5.98 -21.63
CA PHE A 247 -3.74 6.03 -20.31
C PHE A 247 -3.02 5.13 -19.31
N HIS A 248 -3.17 5.45 -18.01
CA HIS A 248 -2.62 4.65 -16.94
C HIS A 248 -3.67 3.66 -16.43
N THR A 249 -3.24 2.46 -16.03
CA THR A 249 -4.12 1.42 -15.47
C THR A 249 -4.95 1.86 -14.26
N ALA A 250 -4.47 2.82 -13.48
CA ALA A 250 -5.16 3.40 -12.33
C ALA A 250 -6.29 4.36 -12.71
N ARG A 251 -6.38 4.73 -14.00
CA ARG A 251 -7.34 5.65 -14.63
C ARG A 251 -7.72 5.09 -16.01
N TRP A 252 -8.23 3.87 -16.03
CA TRP A 252 -8.48 3.12 -17.26
C TRP A 252 -9.48 3.85 -18.17
N ASP A 253 -9.19 3.90 -19.47
CA ASP A 253 -10.05 4.56 -20.46
C ASP A 253 -10.88 3.54 -21.25
N TYR A 254 -12.11 3.31 -20.79
CA TYR A 254 -13.05 2.44 -21.49
C TYR A 254 -13.63 3.04 -22.77
N ALA A 255 -13.51 4.35 -23.01
CA ALA A 255 -13.90 4.94 -24.28
C ALA A 255 -12.93 4.52 -25.40
N VAL A 256 -11.66 4.29 -25.05
CA VAL A 256 -10.65 3.76 -25.97
C VAL A 256 -10.77 2.25 -26.13
N THR A 257 -10.83 1.50 -25.02
CA THR A 257 -10.77 0.04 -25.09
C THR A 257 -12.11 -0.62 -25.42
N GLY A 258 -13.22 0.10 -25.24
CA GLY A 258 -14.53 -0.51 -25.14
C GLY A 258 -14.64 -1.47 -23.94
N GLY A 259 -15.84 -1.99 -23.72
CA GLY A 259 -16.13 -2.90 -22.61
C GLY A 259 -16.34 -2.17 -21.27
N SER A 260 -16.10 -2.87 -20.18
CA SER A 260 -16.24 -2.38 -18.80
C SER A 260 -15.32 -3.17 -17.85
N GLU A 261 -15.27 -2.79 -16.58
CA GLU A 261 -14.46 -3.48 -15.56
C GLU A 261 -14.80 -4.97 -15.38
N THR A 262 -16.02 -5.38 -15.75
CA THR A 262 -16.48 -6.77 -15.68
C THR A 262 -16.52 -7.45 -17.05
N ALA A 263 -16.25 -6.72 -18.14
CA ALA A 263 -16.28 -7.30 -19.48
C ALA A 263 -15.07 -8.21 -19.71
N ALA A 264 -15.31 -9.37 -20.31
CA ALA A 264 -14.25 -10.29 -20.71
C ALA A 264 -13.51 -9.84 -21.98
N VAL A 265 -14.17 -9.02 -22.82
CA VAL A 265 -13.68 -8.58 -24.13
C VAL A 265 -13.60 -7.05 -24.19
N LEU A 266 -12.59 -6.53 -24.86
CA LEU A 266 -12.31 -5.11 -25.06
C LEU A 266 -12.42 -4.78 -26.56
N PRO A 267 -13.64 -4.56 -27.10
CA PRO A 267 -13.88 -4.49 -28.55
C PRO A 267 -13.15 -3.32 -29.23
N GLY A 268 -12.86 -2.24 -28.51
CA GLY A 268 -12.09 -1.11 -29.05
C GLY A 268 -10.63 -1.45 -29.39
N LEU A 269 -10.14 -2.62 -28.92
CA LEU A 269 -8.79 -3.11 -29.19
C LEU A 269 -8.70 -4.06 -30.39
N GLU A 270 -9.84 -4.47 -30.97
CA GLU A 270 -9.84 -5.33 -32.16
C GLU A 270 -9.09 -4.64 -33.31
N GLY A 271 -8.20 -5.39 -33.97
CA GLY A 271 -7.36 -4.86 -35.05
C GLY A 271 -6.21 -3.93 -34.59
N LYS A 272 -6.09 -3.61 -33.29
CA LYS A 272 -5.08 -2.67 -32.76
C LYS A 272 -3.80 -3.35 -32.28
N ARG A 273 -2.68 -2.65 -32.43
CA ARG A 273 -1.40 -2.93 -31.78
C ARG A 273 -1.37 -2.22 -30.43
N VAL A 274 -1.39 -2.99 -29.36
CA VAL A 274 -1.45 -2.47 -28.00
C VAL A 274 -0.11 -2.67 -27.31
N GLY A 275 0.43 -1.62 -26.70
CA GLY A 275 1.59 -1.72 -25.82
C GLY A 275 1.16 -1.65 -24.37
N VAL A 276 1.78 -2.44 -23.50
CA VAL A 276 1.67 -2.29 -22.04
C VAL A 276 3.06 -2.16 -21.43
N LEU A 277 3.28 -1.07 -20.70
CA LEU A 277 4.55 -0.76 -20.06
C LEU A 277 4.54 -1.15 -18.58
N GLY A 278 5.48 -2.01 -18.19
CA GLY A 278 5.62 -2.51 -16.82
C GLY A 278 5.06 -3.91 -16.65
N THR A 279 5.53 -4.63 -15.63
CA THR A 279 5.29 -6.07 -15.42
C THR A 279 4.96 -6.41 -13.96
N GLY A 280 4.48 -5.43 -13.18
CA GLY A 280 3.99 -5.65 -11.82
C GLY A 280 2.61 -6.29 -11.77
N ALA A 281 2.05 -6.48 -10.57
CA ALA A 281 0.78 -7.19 -10.34
C ALA A 281 -0.39 -6.73 -11.23
N THR A 282 -0.49 -5.43 -11.51
CA THR A 282 -1.49 -4.90 -12.45
C THR A 282 -1.34 -5.47 -13.86
N THR A 283 -0.11 -5.53 -14.38
CA THR A 283 0.17 -6.12 -15.69
C THR A 283 -0.19 -7.61 -15.72
N ILE A 284 0.15 -8.33 -14.64
CA ILE A 284 -0.14 -9.77 -14.52
C ILE A 284 -1.64 -10.07 -14.67
N GLN A 285 -2.50 -9.15 -14.22
CA GLN A 285 -3.95 -9.27 -14.33
C GLN A 285 -4.51 -8.77 -15.67
N VAL A 286 -3.92 -7.71 -16.24
CA VAL A 286 -4.45 -7.06 -17.46
C VAL A 286 -4.02 -7.75 -18.75
N VAL A 287 -2.81 -8.34 -18.80
CA VAL A 287 -2.25 -8.94 -20.02
C VAL A 287 -3.15 -10.04 -20.61
N PRO A 288 -3.70 -10.99 -19.82
CA PRO A 288 -4.62 -11.97 -20.38
C PRO A 288 -5.86 -11.34 -21.04
N ARG A 289 -6.35 -10.21 -20.51
CA ARG A 289 -7.50 -9.49 -21.04
C ARG A 289 -7.14 -8.76 -22.34
N LEU A 290 -6.00 -8.07 -22.36
CA LEU A 290 -5.48 -7.43 -23.57
C LEU A 290 -5.18 -8.44 -24.69
N ALA A 291 -4.53 -9.54 -24.36
CA ALA A 291 -4.12 -10.58 -25.32
C ALA A 291 -5.32 -11.20 -26.03
N SER A 292 -6.46 -11.34 -25.33
CA SER A 292 -7.70 -11.88 -25.90
C SER A 292 -8.40 -10.95 -26.90
N SER A 293 -8.07 -9.65 -26.91
CA SER A 293 -8.81 -8.63 -27.68
C SER A 293 -7.94 -7.89 -28.71
N ALA A 294 -6.65 -7.70 -28.44
CA ALA A 294 -5.74 -6.96 -29.32
C ALA A 294 -5.28 -7.79 -30.52
N LYS A 295 -5.06 -7.14 -31.67
CA LYS A 295 -4.42 -7.79 -32.83
C LYS A 295 -2.97 -8.16 -32.54
N GLU A 296 -2.22 -7.25 -31.93
CA GLU A 296 -0.86 -7.48 -31.43
C GLU A 296 -0.76 -6.87 -30.03
N LEU A 297 -0.14 -7.58 -29.09
CA LEU A 297 0.15 -7.10 -27.74
C LEU A 297 1.66 -7.12 -27.50
N TYR A 298 2.24 -5.95 -27.22
CA TYR A 298 3.64 -5.80 -26.83
C TYR A 298 3.74 -5.51 -25.33
N VAL A 299 4.41 -6.39 -24.58
CA VAL A 299 4.64 -6.25 -23.14
C VAL A 299 6.07 -5.77 -22.91
N PHE A 300 6.23 -4.50 -22.52
CA PHE A 300 7.53 -3.88 -22.31
C PHE A 300 8.01 -4.12 -20.88
N GLN A 301 9.05 -4.94 -20.73
CA GLN A 301 9.53 -5.43 -19.45
C GLN A 301 10.92 -4.86 -19.10
N ARG A 302 11.01 -4.23 -17.93
CA ARG A 302 12.30 -3.93 -17.27
C ARG A 302 12.74 -5.04 -16.33
N THR A 303 11.80 -5.61 -15.59
CA THR A 303 12.10 -6.64 -14.59
C THR A 303 10.92 -7.61 -14.52
N PRO A 304 11.13 -8.92 -14.72
CA PRO A 304 10.05 -9.88 -14.61
C PRO A 304 9.50 -9.98 -13.18
N SER A 305 8.20 -10.23 -13.04
CA SER A 305 7.60 -10.61 -11.77
C SER A 305 7.83 -12.09 -11.48
N ALA A 306 8.01 -12.45 -10.21
CA ALA A 306 7.89 -13.83 -9.77
C ALA A 306 6.40 -14.20 -9.75
N VAL A 307 5.97 -15.06 -10.70
CA VAL A 307 4.56 -15.41 -10.90
C VAL A 307 4.28 -16.83 -10.40
N SER A 308 3.68 -16.94 -9.21
CA SER A 308 3.18 -18.20 -8.64
C SER A 308 1.75 -18.51 -9.10
N TRP A 309 1.23 -19.65 -8.68
CA TRP A 309 -0.13 -20.10 -8.99
C TRP A 309 -1.20 -19.30 -8.24
N ARG A 310 -2.39 -19.14 -8.84
CA ARG A 310 -3.49 -18.40 -8.20
C ARG A 310 -4.48 -19.31 -7.50
N GLY A 311 -4.98 -20.34 -8.18
CA GLY A 311 -6.01 -21.23 -7.64
C GLY A 311 -7.34 -20.52 -7.40
N HIS A 312 -7.76 -19.66 -8.34
CA HIS A 312 -9.04 -18.97 -8.25
C HIS A 312 -10.21 -19.96 -8.29
N ARG A 313 -11.19 -19.77 -7.40
CA ARG A 313 -12.40 -20.59 -7.32
C ARG A 313 -13.58 -19.79 -6.80
N ALA A 314 -14.79 -20.20 -7.17
CA ALA A 314 -16.02 -19.72 -6.55
C ALA A 314 -16.06 -20.12 -5.06
N THR A 315 -16.76 -19.33 -4.25
CA THR A 315 -17.00 -19.67 -2.85
C THR A 315 -18.04 -20.77 -2.78
N ASP A 316 -17.70 -21.89 -2.15
CA ASP A 316 -18.65 -22.95 -1.83
C ASP A 316 -19.47 -22.53 -0.60
N PRO A 317 -20.81 -22.44 -0.69
CA PRO A 317 -21.65 -22.06 0.44
C PRO A 317 -21.55 -23.03 1.64
N GLU A 318 -21.20 -24.30 1.42
CA GLU A 318 -21.06 -25.26 2.51
C GLU A 318 -19.71 -25.05 3.24
N GLU A 319 -18.61 -24.96 2.49
CA GLU A 319 -17.32 -24.54 3.04
C GLU A 319 -17.42 -23.19 3.77
N TRP A 320 -18.16 -22.24 3.23
CA TRP A 320 -18.36 -20.93 3.86
C TRP A 320 -18.93 -21.07 5.27
N ARG A 321 -20.00 -21.85 5.47
CA ARG A 321 -20.64 -21.99 6.78
C ARG A 321 -19.87 -22.91 7.73
N THR A 322 -19.16 -23.90 7.21
CA THR A 322 -18.53 -24.95 8.03
C THR A 322 -17.06 -24.68 8.36
N LYS A 323 -16.31 -24.04 7.46
CA LYS A 323 -14.85 -23.85 7.57
C LYS A 323 -14.39 -22.40 7.57
N ILE A 324 -15.20 -21.47 7.08
CA ILE A 324 -14.82 -20.05 6.98
C ILE A 324 -15.53 -19.24 8.06
N ALA A 325 -16.83 -19.00 7.91
CA ALA A 325 -17.65 -18.19 8.80
C ALA A 325 -18.39 -19.04 9.85
N SER A 326 -17.68 -19.97 10.50
CA SER A 326 -18.28 -20.98 11.38
C SER A 326 -18.49 -20.54 12.84
N LYS A 327 -17.86 -19.43 13.26
CA LYS A 327 -17.92 -18.92 14.64
C LYS A 327 -17.69 -17.41 14.71
N PRO A 328 -18.09 -16.71 15.78
CA PRO A 328 -17.77 -15.30 15.95
C PRO A 328 -16.25 -15.03 15.98
N GLY A 329 -15.82 -13.93 15.38
CA GLY A 329 -14.41 -13.54 15.31
C GLY A 329 -13.57 -14.34 14.30
N TRP A 330 -14.21 -15.19 13.49
CA TRP A 330 -13.54 -16.07 12.52
C TRP A 330 -12.61 -15.30 11.56
N GLN A 331 -13.00 -14.09 11.18
CA GLN A 331 -12.25 -13.32 10.19
C GLN A 331 -10.87 -12.91 10.72
N ARG A 332 -10.80 -12.40 11.95
CA ARG A 332 -9.51 -12.05 12.59
C ARG A 332 -8.63 -13.28 12.77
N GLU A 333 -9.21 -14.40 13.20
CA GLU A 333 -8.49 -15.67 13.31
C GLU A 333 -7.90 -16.11 11.97
N ARG A 334 -8.69 -16.04 10.90
CA ARG A 334 -8.26 -16.41 9.54
C ARG A 334 -7.16 -15.49 9.00
N MET A 335 -7.26 -14.18 9.25
CA MET A 335 -6.21 -13.22 8.90
C MET A 335 -4.89 -13.51 9.63
N LEU A 336 -4.95 -13.82 10.93
CA LEU A 336 -3.77 -14.19 11.71
C LEU A 336 -3.20 -15.52 11.25
N ASN A 337 -4.05 -16.51 10.92
CA ASN A 337 -3.60 -17.79 10.37
C ASN A 337 -2.80 -17.61 9.07
N LEU A 338 -3.27 -16.77 8.15
CA LEU A 338 -2.51 -16.43 6.93
C LEU A 338 -1.15 -15.81 7.26
N ASP A 339 -1.14 -14.86 8.20
CA ASP A 339 0.08 -14.13 8.57
C ASP A 339 1.13 -15.03 9.26
N LEU A 340 0.72 -16.12 9.93
CA LEU A 340 1.64 -17.11 10.51
C LEU A 340 2.58 -17.73 9.46
N PHE A 341 2.08 -18.01 8.25
CA PHE A 341 2.91 -18.61 7.20
C PHE A 341 3.91 -17.58 6.66
N LEU A 342 3.47 -16.33 6.50
CA LEU A 342 4.28 -15.25 5.96
C LEU A 342 5.35 -14.76 6.95
N THR A 343 5.04 -14.80 8.25
CA THR A 343 5.97 -14.46 9.34
C THR A 343 6.87 -15.64 9.74
N ASN A 344 6.81 -16.77 9.03
CA ASN A 344 7.56 -17.98 9.36
C ASN A 344 7.34 -18.41 10.83
N ALA A 345 6.08 -18.41 11.25
CA ALA A 345 5.63 -18.71 12.61
C ALA A 345 4.60 -19.86 12.67
N ALA A 346 4.16 -20.38 11.52
CA ALA A 346 3.29 -21.56 11.46
C ALA A 346 3.98 -22.78 12.10
N LYS A 347 3.29 -23.41 13.05
CA LYS A 347 3.77 -24.60 13.77
C LYS A 347 3.53 -25.87 12.95
N GLU A 348 4.26 -26.94 13.26
CA GLU A 348 3.96 -28.25 12.69
C GLU A 348 2.52 -28.67 13.01
N GLY A 349 1.78 -29.15 12.00
CA GLY A 349 0.36 -29.49 12.13
C GLY A 349 -0.58 -28.29 12.24
N GLN A 350 -0.09 -27.04 12.18
CA GLN A 350 -0.94 -25.85 12.10
C GLN A 350 -1.83 -25.95 10.87
N GLU A 351 -3.14 -25.82 11.06
CA GLU A 351 -4.08 -25.77 9.94
C GLU A 351 -3.71 -24.60 9.02
N ASN A 352 -3.57 -24.89 7.72
CA ASN A 352 -3.44 -23.86 6.70
C ASN A 352 -4.83 -23.51 6.17
N MET A 353 -5.48 -22.53 6.78
CA MET A 353 -6.89 -22.22 6.50
C MET A 353 -7.07 -21.62 5.09
N VAL A 354 -6.10 -20.83 4.63
CA VAL A 354 -6.15 -20.15 3.32
C VAL A 354 -5.66 -21.07 2.21
N ALA A 355 -4.60 -21.84 2.44
CA ALA A 355 -4.03 -22.81 1.51
C ALA A 355 -3.92 -22.25 0.08
N ASP A 356 -3.11 -21.19 -0.07
CA ASP A 356 -2.79 -20.60 -1.36
C ASP A 356 -1.29 -20.25 -1.50
N GLY A 357 -0.90 -19.70 -2.64
CA GLY A 357 0.49 -19.38 -2.93
C GLY A 357 1.17 -18.48 -1.90
N TRP A 358 0.45 -17.64 -1.14
CA TRP A 358 1.06 -16.84 -0.06
C TRP A 358 1.58 -17.71 1.09
N THR A 359 0.98 -18.89 1.31
CA THR A 359 1.36 -19.78 2.40
C THR A 359 2.58 -20.65 2.09
N GLU A 360 3.15 -20.51 0.88
CA GLU A 360 4.32 -21.25 0.38
C GLU A 360 5.61 -20.42 0.34
N MET A 361 5.62 -19.21 0.93
CA MET A 361 6.73 -18.25 0.85
C MET A 361 7.16 -17.71 2.23
N PRO A 362 7.65 -18.58 3.14
CA PRO A 362 8.03 -18.18 4.51
C PRO A 362 9.16 -17.16 4.58
N ALA A 363 9.98 -17.06 3.54
CA ALA A 363 11.04 -16.04 3.45
C ALA A 363 10.50 -14.61 3.24
N TYR A 364 9.20 -14.42 2.97
CA TYR A 364 8.60 -13.09 2.97
C TYR A 364 8.72 -12.41 4.36
N SER A 365 8.91 -13.19 5.42
CA SER A 365 9.31 -12.75 6.77
C SER A 365 10.50 -11.79 6.80
N ALA A 366 11.37 -11.79 5.78
CA ALA A 366 12.48 -10.84 5.64
C ALA A 366 12.06 -9.35 5.71
N ILE A 367 10.84 -9.01 5.25
CA ILE A 367 10.34 -7.63 5.25
C ILE A 367 9.16 -7.39 6.19
N ILE A 368 8.52 -8.43 6.73
CA ILE A 368 7.39 -8.30 7.65
C ILE A 368 7.73 -8.63 9.11
N GLY A 369 8.80 -9.38 9.36
CA GLY A 369 9.21 -9.86 10.68
C GLY A 369 8.87 -11.32 10.95
N SER A 370 9.47 -11.89 11.99
CA SER A 370 9.16 -13.20 12.53
C SER A 370 9.33 -13.22 14.06
N PRO A 371 8.36 -13.76 14.82
CA PRO A 371 8.52 -13.95 16.26
C PRO A 371 9.48 -15.11 16.60
N SER A 372 9.85 -15.95 15.63
CA SER A 372 10.53 -17.23 15.86
C SER A 372 12.06 -17.12 16.01
N HIS A 373 12.66 -15.98 15.67
CA HIS A 373 14.13 -15.83 15.54
C HIS A 373 14.72 -14.72 16.43
N GLY A 374 13.93 -14.14 17.33
CA GLY A 374 14.37 -13.07 18.22
C GLY A 374 14.76 -11.78 17.50
N ILE A 375 15.43 -10.89 18.23
CA ILE A 375 15.99 -9.65 17.68
C ILE A 375 17.41 -9.95 17.19
N ILE A 376 17.73 -9.52 15.96
CA ILE A 376 19.06 -9.69 15.39
C ILE A 376 20.01 -8.66 15.99
N GLU A 377 21.10 -9.12 16.60
CA GLU A 377 22.17 -8.23 17.07
C GLU A 377 22.82 -7.50 15.88
N PRO A 378 23.08 -6.18 15.98
CA PRO A 378 23.59 -5.38 14.86
C PRO A 378 25.11 -5.52 14.68
N THR A 379 25.62 -6.75 14.64
CA THR A 379 27.03 -7.05 14.32
C THR A 379 27.13 -7.66 12.92
N PRO A 380 28.24 -7.42 12.18
CA PRO A 380 28.39 -7.94 10.82
C PRO A 380 28.15 -9.45 10.70
N ASP A 381 28.69 -10.25 11.61
CA ASP A 381 28.55 -11.72 11.59
C ASP A 381 27.11 -12.18 11.80
N LYS A 382 26.38 -11.53 12.73
CA LYS A 382 24.97 -11.87 13.02
C LYS A 382 24.05 -11.45 11.89
N ILE A 383 24.31 -10.29 11.27
CA ILE A 383 23.60 -9.82 10.08
C ILE A 383 23.85 -10.77 8.91
N ALA A 384 25.11 -11.14 8.65
CA ALA A 384 25.46 -12.07 7.57
C ALA A 384 24.79 -13.45 7.76
N ALA A 385 24.81 -13.99 8.99
CA ALA A 385 24.14 -15.25 9.31
C ALA A 385 22.62 -15.17 9.12
N HIS A 386 21.99 -14.06 9.52
CA HIS A 386 20.56 -13.82 9.33
C HIS A 386 20.19 -13.74 7.84
N VAL A 387 20.96 -12.98 7.05
CA VAL A 387 20.75 -12.89 5.60
C VAL A 387 20.92 -14.26 4.94
N ALA A 388 21.99 -14.99 5.24
CA ALA A 388 22.20 -16.35 4.71
C ALA A 388 21.03 -17.30 5.04
N ARG A 389 20.50 -17.23 6.27
CA ARG A 389 19.32 -18.00 6.68
C ARG A 389 18.08 -17.64 5.84
N LEU A 390 17.84 -16.36 5.56
CA LEU A 390 16.73 -15.92 4.72
C LEU A 390 16.86 -16.43 3.28
N TYR A 391 18.07 -16.34 2.69
CA TYR A 391 18.33 -16.87 1.35
C TYR A 391 18.10 -18.38 1.27
N LYS A 392 18.57 -19.12 2.29
CA LYS A 392 18.33 -20.56 2.40
C LYS A 392 16.84 -20.90 2.51
N LEU A 393 16.09 -20.13 3.31
CA LEU A 393 14.64 -20.31 3.48
C LEU A 393 13.87 -20.07 2.16
N ASP A 394 14.35 -19.18 1.30
CA ASP A 394 13.68 -18.77 0.06
C ASP A 394 13.99 -19.66 -1.15
N LEU A 395 15.07 -20.46 -1.06
CA LEU A 395 15.62 -21.20 -2.20
C LEU A 395 14.58 -22.10 -2.87
N ALA A 396 13.89 -22.94 -2.10
CA ALA A 396 12.92 -23.90 -2.63
C ALA A 396 11.77 -23.20 -3.36
N HIS A 397 11.22 -22.12 -2.78
CA HIS A 397 10.13 -21.35 -3.38
C HIS A 397 10.56 -20.69 -4.69
N THR A 398 11.70 -19.98 -4.69
CA THR A 398 12.16 -19.26 -5.89
C THR A 398 12.53 -20.20 -7.04
N GLU A 399 13.11 -21.37 -6.75
CA GLU A 399 13.35 -22.41 -7.76
C GLU A 399 12.02 -22.94 -8.33
N ALA A 400 11.03 -23.22 -7.47
CA ALA A 400 9.72 -23.69 -7.92
C ALA A 400 9.00 -22.68 -8.83
N VAL A 401 9.08 -21.38 -8.52
CA VAL A 401 8.51 -20.32 -9.36
C VAL A 401 9.21 -20.22 -10.72
N ARG A 402 10.55 -20.35 -10.76
CA ARG A 402 11.31 -20.40 -12.02
C ARG A 402 10.96 -21.64 -12.84
N ALA A 403 10.90 -22.81 -12.21
CA ALA A 403 10.53 -24.06 -12.86
C ALA A 403 9.09 -24.03 -13.42
N ARG A 404 8.14 -23.41 -12.69
CA ARG A 404 6.78 -23.15 -13.18
C ARG A 404 6.77 -22.28 -14.44
N THR A 405 7.62 -21.25 -14.47
CA THR A 405 7.75 -20.37 -15.65
C THR A 405 8.22 -21.17 -16.86
N GLU A 406 9.26 -21.98 -16.70
CA GLU A 406 9.80 -22.84 -17.76
C GLU A 406 8.82 -23.93 -18.22
N SER A 407 8.00 -24.48 -17.32
CA SER A 407 7.06 -25.54 -17.69
C SER A 407 5.83 -25.03 -18.43
N ILE A 408 5.48 -23.75 -18.29
CA ILE A 408 4.29 -23.16 -18.91
C ILE A 408 4.63 -22.47 -20.24
N VAL A 409 5.73 -21.73 -20.31
CA VAL A 409 6.08 -20.90 -21.47
C VAL A 409 6.84 -21.73 -22.50
N GLN A 410 6.20 -21.98 -23.65
CA GLN A 410 6.68 -22.93 -24.65
C GLN A 410 7.95 -22.46 -25.38
N ASN A 411 8.08 -21.15 -25.60
CA ASN A 411 9.28 -20.58 -26.22
C ASN A 411 10.38 -20.42 -25.14
N PRO A 412 11.53 -21.11 -25.25
CA PRO A 412 12.57 -21.10 -24.22
C PRO A 412 13.24 -19.73 -24.03
N GLU A 413 13.34 -18.91 -25.08
CA GLU A 413 13.91 -17.55 -24.97
C GLU A 413 12.96 -16.62 -24.20
N THR A 414 11.66 -16.75 -24.45
CA THR A 414 10.63 -15.97 -23.72
C THR A 414 10.55 -16.44 -22.27
N ALA A 415 10.60 -17.76 -22.02
CA ALA A 415 10.65 -18.33 -20.68
C ALA A 415 11.86 -17.82 -19.89
N ALA A 416 13.04 -17.78 -20.53
CA ALA A 416 14.26 -17.26 -19.90
C ALA A 416 14.12 -15.79 -19.45
N LYS A 417 13.48 -14.95 -20.28
CA LYS A 417 13.22 -13.54 -19.99
C LYS A 417 12.11 -13.31 -18.95
N LEU A 418 11.19 -14.26 -18.77
CA LEU A 418 10.14 -14.19 -17.75
C LEU A 418 10.57 -14.70 -16.37
N LYS A 419 11.73 -15.37 -16.26
CA LYS A 419 12.25 -15.83 -14.96
C LYS A 419 12.74 -14.66 -14.11
N ALA A 420 12.16 -14.51 -12.92
CA ALA A 420 12.63 -13.60 -11.90
C ALA A 420 13.88 -14.13 -11.18
N TRP A 421 14.88 -13.27 -11.05
CA TRP A 421 16.16 -13.54 -10.38
C TRP A 421 16.38 -12.53 -9.26
N TYR A 422 15.58 -12.64 -8.22
CA TYR A 422 15.72 -11.89 -6.97
C TYR A 422 15.01 -12.66 -5.84
N PRO A 423 15.35 -12.40 -4.57
CA PRO A 423 14.63 -12.99 -3.45
C PRO A 423 13.16 -12.58 -3.39
N THR A 424 12.28 -13.48 -2.93
CA THR A 424 10.81 -13.29 -2.92
C THR A 424 10.38 -11.99 -2.23
N TRP A 425 11.09 -11.58 -1.18
CA TRP A 425 10.77 -10.37 -0.40
C TRP A 425 11.11 -9.05 -1.11
N CYS A 426 11.82 -9.08 -2.24
CA CYS A 426 12.27 -7.86 -2.91
C CYS A 426 11.18 -7.16 -3.74
N LYS A 427 10.07 -7.85 -4.00
CA LYS A 427 8.90 -7.33 -4.73
C LYS A 427 7.64 -7.93 -4.12
N ARG A 428 6.48 -7.31 -4.36
CA ARG A 428 5.22 -7.98 -4.06
C ARG A 428 5.09 -9.22 -4.97
N PRO A 429 4.89 -10.42 -4.40
CA PRO A 429 4.68 -11.64 -5.18
C PRO A 429 3.45 -11.50 -6.09
N CYS A 430 3.49 -12.12 -7.26
CA CYS A 430 2.38 -12.12 -8.20
C CYS A 430 1.81 -13.53 -8.35
N PHE A 431 0.49 -13.62 -8.53
CA PHE A 431 -0.21 -14.90 -8.64
C PHE A 431 -1.13 -14.90 -9.85
N SER A 432 -0.91 -15.83 -10.77
CA SER A 432 -1.72 -15.96 -11.98
C SER A 432 -1.65 -17.37 -12.57
N ASP A 433 -2.80 -17.81 -13.08
CA ASP A 433 -2.93 -19.03 -13.86
C ASP A 433 -3.20 -18.72 -15.36
N GLU A 434 -3.08 -17.45 -15.77
CA GLU A 434 -3.35 -16.99 -17.14
C GLU A 434 -2.18 -16.20 -17.75
N TYR A 435 -1.37 -15.50 -16.93
CA TYR A 435 -0.35 -14.56 -17.42
C TYR A 435 0.77 -15.23 -18.21
N LEU A 436 1.36 -16.30 -17.67
CA LEU A 436 2.47 -17.00 -18.32
C LEU A 436 1.99 -17.68 -19.61
N GLN A 437 0.78 -18.23 -19.59
CA GLN A 437 0.11 -18.87 -20.72
C GLN A 437 -0.16 -17.87 -21.86
N ALA A 438 -0.42 -16.60 -21.55
CA ALA A 438 -0.66 -15.57 -22.55
C ALA A 438 0.53 -15.41 -23.52
N PHE A 439 1.77 -15.66 -23.09
CA PHE A 439 2.96 -15.60 -23.95
C PHE A 439 3.11 -16.78 -24.91
N ASN A 440 2.22 -17.78 -24.82
CA ASN A 440 2.13 -18.83 -25.84
C ASN A 440 1.17 -18.44 -26.99
N LEU A 441 0.47 -17.32 -26.88
CA LEU A 441 -0.40 -16.82 -27.94
C LEU A 441 0.44 -16.13 -29.02
N PRO A 442 0.13 -16.34 -30.31
CA PRO A 442 0.94 -15.83 -31.42
C PRO A 442 0.96 -14.29 -31.54
N ASN A 443 -0.04 -13.62 -30.97
CA ASN A 443 -0.15 -12.16 -30.99
C ASN A 443 0.51 -11.47 -29.78
N VAL A 444 1.13 -12.22 -28.87
CA VAL A 444 1.72 -11.65 -27.64
C VAL A 444 3.23 -11.68 -27.72
N HIS A 445 3.84 -10.50 -27.62
CA HIS A 445 5.28 -10.29 -27.76
C HIS A 445 5.85 -9.73 -26.47
N LEU A 446 6.78 -10.45 -25.85
CA LEU A 446 7.58 -9.93 -24.76
C LEU A 446 8.73 -9.07 -25.31
N VAL A 447 8.75 -7.79 -24.94
CA VAL A 447 9.84 -6.86 -25.25
C VAL A 447 10.66 -6.65 -23.97
N ASP A 448 11.66 -7.51 -23.78
CA ASP A 448 12.60 -7.38 -22.67
C ASP A 448 13.62 -6.27 -22.95
N THR A 449 13.88 -5.44 -21.93
CA THR A 449 14.79 -4.29 -22.03
C THR A 449 16.13 -4.54 -21.36
N ASP A 450 16.43 -5.80 -21.00
CA ASP A 450 17.65 -6.21 -20.29
C ASP A 450 17.94 -5.36 -19.03
N GLY A 451 16.90 -5.07 -18.25
CA GLY A 451 17.00 -4.27 -17.04
C GLY A 451 17.04 -2.74 -17.25
N ARG A 452 17.21 -2.25 -18.48
CA ARG A 452 17.44 -0.83 -18.77
C ARG A 452 16.17 0.01 -18.80
N GLY A 453 15.03 -0.59 -19.13
CA GLY A 453 13.77 0.10 -19.40
C GLY A 453 13.68 0.61 -20.84
N VAL A 454 12.54 1.23 -21.18
CA VAL A 454 12.31 1.80 -22.51
C VAL A 454 13.18 3.05 -22.70
N GLU A 455 13.81 3.16 -23.87
CA GLU A 455 14.80 4.21 -24.16
C GLU A 455 14.14 5.55 -24.48
N ALA A 456 13.11 5.52 -25.33
CA ALA A 456 12.38 6.69 -25.79
C ALA A 456 11.00 6.30 -26.30
N ALA A 457 10.17 7.30 -26.55
CA ALA A 457 8.94 7.19 -27.32
C ALA A 457 8.99 8.15 -28.51
N THR A 458 8.40 7.74 -29.62
CA THR A 458 8.15 8.56 -30.81
C THR A 458 6.66 8.86 -30.90
N GLU A 459 6.26 9.61 -31.93
CA GLU A 459 4.84 9.76 -32.25
C GLU A 459 4.15 8.43 -32.61
N ARG A 460 4.90 7.39 -33.00
CA ARG A 460 4.35 6.12 -33.51
C ARG A 460 4.46 4.96 -32.52
N GLY A 461 5.31 5.03 -31.50
CA GLY A 461 5.54 3.90 -30.61
C GLY A 461 6.67 4.09 -29.59
N LEU A 462 7.19 2.97 -29.09
CA LEU A 462 8.29 2.93 -28.13
C LEU A 462 9.57 2.40 -28.76
N VAL A 463 10.72 2.88 -28.27
CA VAL A 463 12.05 2.45 -28.74
C VAL A 463 12.76 1.67 -27.64
N VAL A 464 13.25 0.48 -28.00
CA VAL A 464 14.04 -0.40 -27.12
C VAL A 464 15.21 -0.96 -27.93
N ALA A 465 16.43 -0.84 -27.42
CA ALA A 465 17.65 -1.26 -28.11
C ALA A 465 17.76 -0.70 -29.54
N GLY A 466 17.34 0.56 -29.73
CA GLY A 466 17.29 1.22 -31.05
C GLY A 466 16.19 0.71 -32.00
N GLN A 467 15.42 -0.32 -31.63
CA GLN A 467 14.28 -0.80 -32.42
C GLN A 467 13.00 -0.08 -31.99
N GLU A 468 12.28 0.49 -32.95
CA GLU A 468 10.95 1.06 -32.72
C GLU A 468 9.87 -0.02 -32.83
N TYR A 469 8.95 -0.01 -31.87
CA TYR A 469 7.77 -0.88 -31.81
C TYR A 469 6.54 0.00 -32.03
N PRO A 470 5.95 0.01 -33.23
CA PRO A 470 4.78 0.84 -33.53
C PRO A 470 3.54 0.37 -32.76
N LEU A 471 2.83 1.31 -32.14
CA LEU A 471 1.66 1.05 -31.31
C LEU A 471 0.50 1.95 -31.73
N ASP A 472 -0.72 1.43 -31.62
CA ASP A 472 -1.94 2.21 -31.79
C ASP A 472 -2.46 2.70 -30.43
N VAL A 473 -2.29 1.91 -29.37
CA VAL A 473 -2.70 2.25 -27.99
C VAL A 473 -1.55 1.90 -27.03
N LEU A 474 -1.28 2.79 -26.06
CA LEU A 474 -0.28 2.56 -25.02
C LEU A 474 -0.92 2.61 -23.61
N VAL A 475 -0.77 1.50 -22.89
CA VAL A 475 -1.22 1.31 -21.50
C VAL A 475 -0.03 1.47 -20.57
N LEU A 476 -0.10 2.42 -19.64
CA LEU A 476 0.91 2.63 -18.61
C LEU A 476 0.53 1.82 -17.36
N SER A 477 1.21 0.70 -17.17
CA SER A 477 1.14 -0.14 -15.96
C SER A 477 2.39 0.09 -15.10
N THR A 478 2.71 1.37 -14.90
CA THR A 478 3.99 1.82 -14.36
C THR A 478 3.99 2.01 -12.85
N GLY A 479 2.84 1.83 -12.20
CA GLY A 479 2.72 1.77 -10.74
C GLY A 479 2.38 3.10 -10.10
N TYR A 480 2.91 3.30 -8.90
CA TYR A 480 2.59 4.43 -8.04
C TYR A 480 3.86 4.93 -7.35
N VAL A 481 3.81 6.18 -6.88
CA VAL A 481 4.78 6.70 -5.91
C VAL A 481 4.96 5.69 -4.77
N THR A 482 6.22 5.42 -4.41
CA THR A 482 6.53 4.44 -3.38
C THR A 482 5.86 4.78 -2.05
N PRO A 483 5.36 3.77 -1.30
CA PRO A 483 4.94 3.96 0.09
C PRO A 483 6.00 4.65 0.96
N ARG A 484 7.30 4.47 0.66
CA ARG A 484 8.44 4.98 1.44
C ARG A 484 8.80 6.44 1.14
N ILE A 485 8.01 7.14 0.33
CA ILE A 485 8.24 8.55 -0.01
C ILE A 485 8.44 9.42 1.23
N GLY A 486 9.44 10.30 1.19
CA GLY A 486 9.80 11.16 2.33
C GLY A 486 10.18 10.37 3.59
N ASP A 487 10.88 9.25 3.43
CA ASP A 487 11.25 8.32 4.51
C ASP A 487 10.07 7.83 5.35
N GLY A 488 8.91 7.67 4.70
CA GLY A 488 7.67 7.22 5.35
C GLY A 488 6.95 8.29 6.17
N SER A 489 7.33 9.56 6.02
CA SER A 489 6.63 10.71 6.61
C SER A 489 5.12 10.65 6.31
N PRO A 490 4.24 10.75 7.34
CA PRO A 490 2.80 10.81 7.13
C PRO A 490 2.36 11.99 6.25
N ALA A 491 3.07 13.12 6.33
CA ALA A 491 2.81 14.30 5.50
C ALA A 491 3.14 14.02 4.03
N ALA A 492 4.35 13.53 3.73
CA ALA A 492 4.78 13.22 2.37
C ALA A 492 3.91 12.14 1.71
N ARG A 493 3.53 11.10 2.46
CA ARG A 493 2.66 10.01 1.97
C ARG A 493 1.23 10.46 1.68
N THR A 494 0.70 11.39 2.48
CA THR A 494 -0.62 11.99 2.25
C THR A 494 -0.57 13.05 1.14
N GLY A 495 0.60 13.64 0.88
CA GLY A 495 0.79 14.70 -0.10
C GLY A 495 0.33 16.08 0.39
N ILE A 496 0.30 16.31 1.70
CA ILE A 496 -0.17 17.57 2.31
C ILE A 496 0.84 18.14 3.29
N GLY A 497 0.86 19.47 3.43
CA GLY A 497 1.61 20.14 4.50
C GLY A 497 0.90 19.95 5.85
N ILE A 498 1.58 19.39 6.86
CA ILE A 498 1.01 19.18 8.20
C ILE A 498 1.80 20.01 9.20
N HIS A 499 1.13 20.96 9.86
CA HIS A 499 1.73 21.83 10.86
C HIS A 499 1.04 21.69 12.22
N GLY A 500 1.80 21.29 13.23
CA GLY A 500 1.33 21.12 14.59
C GLY A 500 1.50 22.40 15.43
N ARG A 501 1.76 22.23 16.72
CA ARG A 501 1.98 23.32 17.68
C ARG A 501 3.00 24.32 17.19
N HIS A 502 2.69 25.60 17.36
CA HIS A 502 3.57 26.72 16.98
C HIS A 502 4.01 26.69 15.51
N GLY A 503 3.23 26.06 14.62
CA GLY A 503 3.53 25.96 13.19
C GLY A 503 4.56 24.88 12.82
N THR A 504 4.94 24.00 13.75
CA THR A 504 5.96 22.97 13.52
C THR A 504 5.56 22.03 12.38
N SER A 505 6.38 21.95 11.32
CA SER A 505 6.16 21.03 10.19
C SER A 505 6.47 19.57 10.57
N LEU A 506 5.52 18.67 10.29
CA LEU A 506 5.72 17.22 10.52
C LEU A 506 6.84 16.67 9.64
N ASP A 507 6.90 17.11 8.39
CA ASP A 507 7.91 16.64 7.45
C ASP A 507 9.31 17.14 7.83
N ASP A 508 9.44 18.41 8.22
CA ASP A 508 10.73 18.95 8.68
C ASP A 508 11.21 18.25 9.96
N LYS A 509 10.28 17.92 10.87
CA LYS A 509 10.57 17.05 12.03
C LYS A 509 11.10 15.72 11.52
N TRP A 510 10.37 15.03 10.66
CA TRP A 510 10.76 13.72 10.13
C TRP A 510 12.15 13.73 9.48
N GLN A 511 12.43 14.74 8.65
CA GLN A 511 13.69 14.86 7.91
C GLN A 511 14.87 15.22 8.80
N ARG A 512 14.68 16.02 9.85
CA ARG A 512 15.76 16.44 10.75
C ARG A 512 16.15 15.41 11.79
N GLN A 513 15.17 14.69 12.35
CA GLN A 513 15.36 13.81 13.52
C GLN A 513 15.03 12.33 13.23
N GLY A 514 14.45 12.03 12.07
CA GLY A 514 13.98 10.70 11.70
C GLY A 514 12.57 10.43 12.21
N ALA A 515 12.08 9.24 11.87
CA ALA A 515 10.78 8.77 12.33
C ALA A 515 10.71 8.81 13.87
N SER A 516 9.61 9.36 14.39
CA SER A 516 9.37 9.56 15.82
C SER A 516 7.86 9.54 16.08
N THR A 517 7.41 8.44 16.65
CA THR A 517 6.00 8.17 16.93
C THR A 517 5.87 7.36 18.22
N LEU A 518 4.65 7.25 18.75
CA LEU A 518 4.30 6.14 19.63
C LEU A 518 3.45 5.15 18.84
N HIS A 519 3.91 3.89 18.84
CA HIS A 519 3.29 2.75 18.17
C HIS A 519 2.99 2.95 16.67
N GLY A 520 3.64 3.91 16.02
CA GLY A 520 3.45 4.20 14.59
C GLY A 520 2.20 5.03 14.25
N VAL A 521 1.43 5.52 15.23
CA VAL A 521 0.10 6.12 14.97
C VAL A 521 -0.05 7.61 15.32
N CYS A 522 0.88 8.20 16.08
CA CYS A 522 0.84 9.61 16.47
C CYS A 522 2.26 10.14 16.74
N SER A 523 2.45 11.46 16.78
CA SER A 523 3.76 12.11 16.96
C SER A 523 3.65 13.38 17.82
N HIS A 524 4.65 13.64 18.66
CA HIS A 524 4.70 14.79 19.57
C HIS A 524 4.76 16.11 18.79
N GLY A 525 4.05 17.13 19.27
CA GLY A 525 3.84 18.39 18.58
C GLY A 525 2.59 18.42 17.71
N PHE A 526 1.91 17.27 17.53
CA PHE A 526 0.74 17.12 16.65
C PHE A 526 -0.45 16.56 17.43
N PRO A 527 -1.03 17.32 18.39
CA PRO A 527 -2.13 16.87 19.22
C PRO A 527 -3.35 16.47 18.36
N ASN A 528 -4.06 15.42 18.80
CA ASN A 528 -5.26 14.88 18.15
C ASN A 528 -5.08 14.46 16.67
N LEU A 529 -3.84 14.41 16.17
CA LEU A 529 -3.50 13.82 14.87
C LEU A 529 -3.17 12.35 15.07
N PHE A 530 -3.89 11.49 14.36
CA PHE A 530 -3.54 10.07 14.23
C PHE A 530 -3.44 9.68 12.76
N PHE A 531 -2.64 8.66 12.47
CA PHE A 531 -2.45 8.17 11.12
C PHE A 531 -2.34 6.66 11.07
N ALA A 532 -2.85 6.07 9.98
CA ALA A 532 -2.62 4.66 9.69
C ALA A 532 -1.10 4.40 9.64
N PRO A 533 -0.61 3.41 10.41
CA PRO A 533 0.81 3.21 10.62
C PRO A 533 1.48 2.64 9.36
N MET A 534 2.78 2.89 9.25
CA MET A 534 3.63 2.34 8.19
C MET A 534 5.01 1.97 8.73
N GLY A 535 5.75 2.95 9.22
CA GLY A 535 6.98 2.75 10.01
C GLY A 535 6.67 2.74 11.50
N GLN A 536 7.64 2.31 12.31
CA GLN A 536 7.56 2.24 13.77
C GLN A 536 6.36 1.45 14.30
N SER A 537 5.95 0.41 13.57
CA SER A 537 4.82 -0.45 13.88
C SER A 537 5.13 -1.89 13.43
N SER A 538 4.19 -2.55 12.75
CA SER A 538 4.42 -3.76 11.96
C SER A 538 3.55 -3.71 10.70
N GLN A 539 3.81 -4.61 9.75
CA GLN A 539 3.04 -4.73 8.52
C GLN A 539 2.76 -6.20 8.22
N ALA A 540 1.54 -6.50 7.75
CA ALA A 540 1.18 -7.78 7.17
C ALA A 540 1.11 -7.65 5.63
N ALA A 541 1.30 -8.75 4.89
CA ALA A 541 1.06 -8.74 3.43
C ALA A 541 -0.42 -8.40 3.10
N ASN A 542 -1.32 -8.82 4.00
CA ASN A 542 -2.69 -8.38 4.07
C ASN A 542 -2.80 -7.01 4.77
N ASN A 543 -2.81 -5.93 3.99
CA ASN A 543 -2.92 -4.57 4.52
C ASN A 543 -4.18 -4.33 5.37
N ILE A 544 -5.22 -5.15 5.24
CA ILE A 544 -6.47 -4.97 5.99
C ILE A 544 -6.30 -5.41 7.44
N LEU A 545 -5.50 -6.44 7.72
CA LEU A 545 -5.09 -6.78 9.08
C LEU A 545 -4.36 -5.60 9.75
N THR A 546 -3.40 -4.97 9.04
CA THR A 546 -2.69 -3.78 9.54
C THR A 546 -3.67 -2.63 9.85
N LEU A 547 -4.62 -2.36 8.95
CA LEU A 547 -5.60 -1.27 9.11
C LEU A 547 -6.59 -1.55 10.25
N GLU A 548 -7.04 -2.79 10.42
CA GLU A 548 -7.93 -3.13 11.53
C GLU A 548 -7.24 -2.91 12.88
N VAL A 549 -6.04 -3.47 13.07
CA VAL A 549 -5.26 -3.33 14.31
C VAL A 549 -4.98 -1.85 14.62
N ALA A 550 -4.60 -1.09 13.60
CA ALA A 550 -4.34 0.35 13.74
C ALA A 550 -5.60 1.13 14.13
N SER A 551 -6.73 0.88 13.46
CA SER A 551 -7.98 1.57 13.73
C SER A 551 -8.51 1.27 15.14
N GLU A 552 -8.37 0.02 15.60
CA GLU A 552 -8.69 -0.40 16.96
C GLU A 552 -7.82 0.35 17.99
N HIS A 553 -6.51 0.43 17.75
CA HIS A 553 -5.60 1.12 18.65
C HIS A 553 -5.91 2.61 18.79
N VAL A 554 -6.03 3.31 17.66
CA VAL A 554 -6.30 4.75 17.64
C VAL A 554 -7.64 5.07 18.31
N VAL A 555 -8.69 4.31 17.98
CA VAL A 555 -10.01 4.53 18.58
C VAL A 555 -10.01 4.17 20.07
N HIS A 556 -9.24 3.17 20.51
CA HIS A 556 -9.02 2.91 21.92
C HIS A 556 -8.41 4.13 22.62
N CYS A 557 -7.36 4.74 22.08
CA CYS A 557 -6.72 5.93 22.66
C CYS A 557 -7.69 7.10 22.77
N ILE A 558 -8.44 7.39 21.69
CA ILE A 558 -9.45 8.46 21.67
C ILE A 558 -10.52 8.20 22.73
N ARG A 559 -11.07 6.98 22.79
CA ARG A 559 -12.13 6.62 23.75
C ARG A 559 -11.66 6.78 25.19
N VAL A 560 -10.47 6.29 25.53
CA VAL A 560 -9.94 6.39 26.90
C VAL A 560 -9.64 7.85 27.26
N ALA A 561 -9.12 8.63 26.32
CA ALA A 561 -8.88 10.06 26.53
C ALA A 561 -10.18 10.85 26.76
N GLU A 562 -11.21 10.61 25.93
CA GLU A 562 -12.51 11.26 26.10
C GLU A 562 -13.21 10.84 27.40
N ALA A 563 -13.04 9.59 27.85
CA ALA A 563 -13.54 9.14 29.13
C ALA A 563 -12.88 9.89 30.31
N ARG A 564 -11.63 10.35 30.16
CA ARG A 564 -10.87 11.08 31.20
C ARG A 564 -11.10 12.58 31.19
N ALA A 565 -11.17 13.18 30.00
CA ALA A 565 -11.12 14.63 29.82
C ALA A 565 -12.33 15.20 29.06
N GLY A 566 -13.32 14.36 28.75
CA GLY A 566 -14.52 14.72 28.01
C GLY A 566 -14.36 14.70 26.49
N ALA A 567 -15.45 14.91 25.75
CA ALA A 567 -15.49 14.86 24.28
C ALA A 567 -14.61 15.91 23.56
N GLY A 568 -13.97 16.81 24.31
CA GLY A 568 -13.01 17.80 23.82
C GLY A 568 -11.58 17.50 24.24
N ALA A 569 -11.26 16.27 24.63
CA ALA A 569 -9.91 15.92 25.06
C ALA A 569 -8.86 16.30 24.00
N VAL A 570 -7.77 16.90 24.46
CA VAL A 570 -6.55 17.08 23.67
C VAL A 570 -5.58 15.99 24.10
N VAL A 571 -5.21 15.14 23.14
CA VAL A 571 -4.38 13.96 23.32
C VAL A 571 -3.11 14.15 22.52
N GLU A 572 -1.97 14.02 23.19
CA GLU A 572 -0.67 14.19 22.55
C GLU A 572 0.35 13.25 23.18
N VAL A 573 1.12 12.55 22.35
CA VAL A 573 2.24 11.77 22.85
C VAL A 573 3.34 12.70 23.37
N THR A 574 3.97 12.33 24.49
CA THR A 574 5.12 13.06 25.02
C THR A 574 6.36 12.81 24.16
N SER A 575 7.26 13.79 24.07
CA SER A 575 8.55 13.62 23.38
C SER A 575 9.35 12.42 23.93
N ALA A 576 9.32 12.21 25.24
CA ALA A 576 9.99 11.08 25.89
C ALA A 576 9.42 9.72 25.45
N ALA A 577 8.10 9.61 25.27
CA ALA A 577 7.46 8.35 24.89
C ALA A 577 7.71 7.99 23.42
N GLU A 578 7.61 8.96 22.49
CA GLU A 578 7.94 8.70 21.09
C GLU A 578 9.44 8.42 20.89
N GLU A 579 10.31 9.05 21.69
CA GLU A 579 11.74 8.82 21.66
C GLU A 579 12.06 7.40 22.15
N ALA A 580 11.49 7.00 23.30
CA ALA A 580 11.66 5.65 23.83
C ALA A 580 11.17 4.59 22.85
N TRP A 581 10.03 4.82 22.20
CA TRP A 581 9.52 3.92 21.16
C TRP A 581 10.44 3.86 19.94
N ALA A 582 10.94 4.99 19.45
CA ALA A 582 11.85 5.01 18.32
C ALA A 582 13.20 4.33 18.61
N LEU A 583 13.70 4.45 19.85
CA LEU A 583 14.87 3.68 20.31
C LEU A 583 14.58 2.18 20.40
N GLU A 584 13.38 1.79 20.81
CA GLU A 584 12.95 0.39 20.76
C GLU A 584 12.96 -0.12 19.31
N ILE A 585 12.33 0.60 18.38
CA ILE A 585 12.31 0.25 16.95
C ILE A 585 13.71 0.10 16.36
N ALA A 586 14.65 0.98 16.72
CA ALA A 586 16.01 0.90 16.21
C ALA A 586 16.72 -0.41 16.56
N LYS A 587 16.38 -1.07 17.69
CA LYS A 587 16.90 -2.40 18.05
C LYS A 587 16.52 -3.47 17.03
N HIS A 588 15.42 -3.29 16.32
CA HIS A 588 14.90 -4.24 15.33
C HIS A 588 15.46 -4.01 13.92
N ALA A 589 16.19 -2.92 13.66
CA ALA A 589 16.60 -2.53 12.32
C ALA A 589 17.43 -3.59 11.58
N ALA A 590 18.29 -4.32 12.29
CA ALA A 590 19.15 -5.36 11.71
C ALA A 590 18.38 -6.52 11.06
N TRP A 591 17.11 -6.74 11.45
CA TRP A 591 16.23 -7.73 10.79
C TRP A 591 16.07 -7.45 9.29
N PHE A 592 15.97 -6.18 8.92
CA PHE A 592 15.62 -5.76 7.55
C PHE A 592 16.84 -5.70 6.61
N ALA A 593 18.02 -6.15 7.07
CA ALA A 593 19.25 -6.15 6.27
C ALA A 593 19.15 -6.95 4.96
N GLY A 594 18.24 -7.93 4.89
CA GLY A 594 17.96 -8.70 3.66
C GLY A 594 17.51 -7.83 2.48
N VAL A 595 17.02 -6.61 2.73
CA VAL A 595 16.60 -5.66 1.67
C VAL A 595 17.79 -5.07 0.92
N ALA A 596 19.01 -5.10 1.49
CA ALA A 596 20.20 -4.56 0.84
C ALA A 596 20.58 -5.31 -0.45
N GLY A 597 20.29 -6.62 -0.52
CA GLY A 597 20.55 -7.45 -1.70
C GLY A 597 19.43 -7.43 -2.75
N CYS A 598 18.40 -6.61 -2.57
CA CYS A 598 17.26 -6.61 -3.47
C CYS A 598 17.56 -5.96 -4.82
N THR A 599 16.68 -6.19 -5.79
CA THR A 599 16.64 -5.38 -7.01
C THR A 599 15.97 -4.02 -6.72
N PRO A 600 16.30 -2.94 -7.45
CA PRO A 600 15.63 -1.65 -7.34
C PRO A 600 14.12 -1.79 -7.52
N GLY A 601 13.34 -1.25 -6.57
CA GLY A 601 11.88 -1.29 -6.54
C GLY A 601 11.32 -0.36 -5.47
N TYR A 602 9.99 -0.25 -5.37
CA TYR A 602 9.37 0.61 -4.36
C TYR A 602 9.78 0.25 -2.91
N ILE A 603 10.09 -1.02 -2.61
CA ILE A 603 10.56 -1.46 -1.27
C ILE A 603 11.91 -0.82 -0.92
N THR A 604 12.81 -0.71 -1.89
CA THR A 604 14.15 -0.12 -1.74
C THR A 604 14.18 1.36 -2.14
N SER A 605 13.03 1.98 -2.41
CA SER A 605 12.94 3.31 -3.04
C SER A 605 13.83 3.41 -4.29
N GLU A 606 13.75 2.40 -5.17
CA GLU A 606 14.56 2.28 -6.39
C GLU A 606 16.09 2.27 -6.14
N GLY A 607 16.51 1.84 -4.95
CA GLY A 607 17.92 1.74 -4.57
C GLY A 607 18.41 2.90 -3.71
N GLU A 608 17.64 3.99 -3.57
CA GLU A 608 17.98 5.08 -2.64
C GLU A 608 18.08 4.59 -1.18
N GLY A 609 17.28 3.58 -0.83
CA GLY A 609 17.32 2.93 0.48
C GLY A 609 18.59 2.10 0.75
N TRP A 610 19.51 1.97 -0.23
CA TRP A 610 20.80 1.31 -0.03
C TRP A 610 21.93 2.26 0.35
N THR A 611 21.70 3.58 0.31
CA THR A 611 22.73 4.57 0.64
C THR A 611 23.23 4.32 2.07
N GLN A 612 24.49 3.93 2.16
CA GLN A 612 25.13 3.66 3.45
C GLN A 612 25.19 4.94 4.27
N PRO A 613 24.80 4.90 5.55
CA PRO A 613 24.87 6.07 6.41
C PRO A 613 26.33 6.53 6.54
N THR A 614 26.53 7.84 6.41
CA THR A 614 27.88 8.46 6.46
C THR A 614 28.42 8.57 7.88
N ASP A 615 27.53 8.56 8.89
CA ASP A 615 27.87 8.63 10.30
C ASP A 615 26.83 7.91 11.19
N GLN A 616 27.10 7.86 12.49
CA GLN A 616 26.22 7.21 13.47
C GLN A 616 24.85 7.88 13.60
N ARG A 617 24.75 9.20 13.35
CA ARG A 617 23.50 9.94 13.45
C ARG A 617 22.57 9.58 12.30
N GLU A 618 23.08 9.53 11.09
CA GLU A 618 22.31 9.09 9.92
C GLU A 618 21.94 7.60 10.02
N MET A 619 22.84 6.76 10.52
CA MET A 619 22.53 5.35 10.79
C MET A 619 21.36 5.21 11.76
N MET A 620 21.38 5.98 12.86
CA MET A 620 20.32 5.97 13.84
C MET A 620 19.00 6.53 13.29
N LYS A 621 19.07 7.61 12.49
CA LYS A 621 17.91 8.18 11.80
C LYS A 621 17.24 7.15 10.90
N GLN A 622 18.01 6.40 10.10
CA GLN A 622 17.51 5.32 9.26
C GLN A 622 16.93 4.16 10.09
N ALA A 623 17.64 3.71 11.12
CA ALA A 623 17.23 2.59 11.98
C ALA A 623 15.89 2.83 12.67
N ARG A 624 15.63 4.07 13.11
CA ARG A 624 14.35 4.46 13.73
C ARG A 624 13.18 4.41 12.75
N GLY A 625 13.44 4.47 11.44
CA GLY A 625 12.42 4.32 10.38
C GLY A 625 12.04 2.86 10.07
N ALA A 626 12.55 1.89 10.82
CA ALA A 626 12.22 0.48 10.70
C ALA A 626 10.83 0.15 11.30
N ASN A 627 10.50 -1.13 11.34
CA ASN A 627 9.36 -1.69 12.07
C ASN A 627 9.85 -2.65 13.16
N LEU A 628 8.95 -3.11 14.02
CA LEU A 628 9.22 -4.26 14.87
C LEU A 628 9.53 -5.49 14.01
N SER A 629 10.53 -6.26 14.41
CA SER A 629 10.95 -7.47 13.68
C SER A 629 10.13 -8.71 14.04
N GLY A 630 9.17 -8.62 14.96
CA GLY A 630 8.39 -9.77 15.45
C GLY A 630 7.12 -10.09 14.64
N GLY A 631 6.82 -9.34 13.57
CA GLY A 631 5.58 -9.49 12.80
C GLY A 631 4.34 -8.89 13.49
N MET A 632 3.18 -9.03 12.86
CA MET A 632 1.94 -8.37 13.29
C MET A 632 1.44 -8.90 14.64
N GLU A 633 1.58 -10.20 14.92
CA GLU A 633 1.19 -10.80 16.21
C GLU A 633 1.97 -10.19 17.38
N SER A 634 3.29 -9.97 17.21
CA SER A 634 4.10 -9.30 18.23
C SER A 634 3.66 -7.85 18.46
N TYR A 635 3.30 -7.13 17.40
CA TYR A 635 2.79 -5.76 17.53
C TYR A 635 1.43 -5.73 18.23
N ILE A 636 0.50 -6.64 17.87
CA ILE A 636 -0.80 -6.78 18.55
C ILE A 636 -0.59 -7.02 20.05
N LYS A 637 0.35 -7.88 20.44
CA LYS A 637 0.65 -8.14 21.85
C LYS A 637 1.12 -6.87 22.58
N VAL A 638 2.02 -6.10 21.99
CA VAL A 638 2.45 -4.79 22.56
C VAL A 638 1.26 -3.88 22.78
N LEU A 639 0.36 -3.78 21.81
CA LEU A 639 -0.83 -2.95 21.91
C LEU A 639 -1.80 -3.45 22.99
N GLN A 640 -2.01 -4.76 23.09
CA GLN A 640 -2.89 -5.36 24.10
C GLN A 640 -2.35 -5.14 25.52
N GLU A 641 -1.04 -5.27 25.73
CA GLU A 641 -0.38 -4.97 27.01
C GLU A 641 -0.55 -3.48 27.36
N TYR A 642 -0.38 -2.58 26.39
CA TYR A 642 -0.63 -1.15 26.55
C TYR A 642 -2.10 -0.85 26.91
N TRP A 643 -3.06 -1.51 26.25
CA TRP A 643 -4.49 -1.35 26.55
C TRP A 643 -4.86 -1.86 27.94
N ALA A 644 -4.25 -2.96 28.37
CA ALA A 644 -4.49 -3.55 29.69
C ALA A 644 -3.98 -2.65 30.83
N GLU A 645 -2.89 -1.90 30.61
CA GLU A 645 -2.42 -0.90 31.57
C GLU A 645 -3.45 0.22 31.79
N GLY A 646 -4.26 0.53 30.76
CA GLY A 646 -5.38 1.47 30.83
C GLY A 646 -4.99 2.93 31.12
N SER A 647 -3.68 3.21 31.26
CA SER A 647 -3.10 4.48 31.70
C SER A 647 -2.89 5.49 30.57
N LEU A 648 -3.01 5.08 29.30
CA LEU A 648 -2.50 5.81 28.13
C LEU A 648 -1.06 6.30 28.37
N LYS A 649 -0.21 5.41 28.90
CA LYS A 649 1.18 5.71 29.23
C LYS A 649 1.88 6.46 28.09
N GLY A 650 2.55 7.55 28.44
CA GLY A 650 3.26 8.38 27.48
C GLY A 650 2.39 9.32 26.64
N MET A 651 1.08 9.43 26.89
CA MET A 651 0.21 10.44 26.30
C MET A 651 -0.24 11.45 27.36
N ASP A 652 -0.05 12.74 27.07
CA ASP A 652 -0.69 13.83 27.78
C ASP A 652 -2.15 13.94 27.35
N VAL A 653 -3.06 13.94 28.32
CA VAL A 653 -4.50 14.07 28.09
C VAL A 653 -5.01 15.24 28.92
N THR A 654 -5.49 16.28 28.24
CA THR A 654 -6.02 17.49 28.88
C THR A 654 -7.45 17.78 28.42
N PRO A 655 -8.31 18.33 29.28
CA PRO A 655 -9.60 18.87 28.84
C PRO A 655 -9.40 20.05 27.88
N ALA A 656 -10.34 20.24 26.94
CA ALA A 656 -10.35 21.47 26.14
C ALA A 656 -10.49 22.70 27.05
N THR A 657 -9.62 23.69 26.86
CA THR A 657 -9.66 24.98 27.57
C THR A 657 -10.61 25.97 26.90
N ALA A 658 -10.94 25.76 25.62
CA ALA A 658 -11.91 26.55 24.88
C ALA A 658 -13.31 25.93 24.97
N GLY A 659 -14.23 26.61 25.67
CA GLY A 659 -15.66 26.30 25.62
C GLY A 659 -16.18 26.45 24.18
N MET A 660 -16.84 25.43 23.65
CA MET A 660 -17.68 25.64 22.47
C MET A 660 -18.77 26.64 22.87
N ASP A 661 -18.82 27.79 22.22
CA ASP A 661 -20.03 28.60 22.19
C ASP A 661 -21.17 27.69 21.70
N GLY A 662 -22.07 27.30 22.60
CA GLY A 662 -23.25 26.49 22.35
C GLY A 662 -24.31 27.19 21.49
N ARG A 663 -23.91 28.12 20.62
CA ARG A 663 -24.78 28.90 19.74
C ARG A 663 -24.49 28.54 18.29
N ASN A 664 -25.00 27.39 17.86
CA ASN A 664 -25.50 27.13 16.48
C ASN A 664 -25.91 25.67 16.20
N LEU A 665 -26.04 24.80 17.21
CA LEU A 665 -26.82 23.57 17.07
C LEU A 665 -28.31 23.89 17.28
N ARG A 666 -28.95 24.56 16.30
CA ARG A 666 -30.43 24.60 16.24
C ARG A 666 -30.91 23.25 15.75
N PHE A 667 -31.38 22.42 16.67
CA PHE A 667 -32.25 21.30 16.37
C PHE A 667 -33.59 21.87 15.86
N PRO A 668 -34.07 21.52 14.66
CA PRO A 668 -35.47 21.77 14.33
C PRO A 668 -36.30 20.80 15.15
N THR A 669 -36.96 21.31 16.19
CA THR A 669 -38.04 20.60 16.88
C THR A 669 -39.19 20.48 15.90
N SER A 670 -39.60 19.24 15.64
CA SER A 670 -40.85 18.92 14.99
C SER A 670 -42.01 19.33 15.90
N GLU A 671 -42.65 20.46 15.60
CA GLU A 671 -44.05 20.80 15.91
C GLU A 671 -44.31 22.24 15.48
N GLU A 672 -44.93 22.42 14.30
CA GLU A 672 -46.08 23.31 14.07
C GLU A 672 -46.45 23.32 12.56
N HIS A 673 -47.57 22.64 12.29
CA HIS A 673 -48.42 22.58 11.09
C HIS A 673 -47.93 21.94 9.79
#